data_AF-A0A924YQ57-F1
#
_entry.id   AF-A0A924YQ57-F1
#
_cell.length_a   1.000
_cell.length_b   1.000
_cell.length_c   1.000
_cell.angle_alpha   90.00
_cell.angle_beta   90.00
_cell.angle_gamma   90.00
#
_symmetry.space_group_name_H-M   'P 1'
#
loop_
_entity.id
_entity.type
_entity.pdbx_description
1 polymer ?
#
loop_
_entity_poly.entity_id
_entity_poly.type
_entity_poly.pdbx_seq_one_letter_code
_entity_poly.pdbx_strand_id
1 'polypeptide(L)'
;MNLAIVIKDDPSDPEVLSTRINYAKTNSEPSPSGGLQVTGILSRTAQDKAKRLSISTDWAPAFDRIAKQPQNIFSDVLALIFPEGDTDAQKAKKELLGPDTFEKDDGRSQTASQKRITFIRHFLPLLRTTLRQRLIVSTLSSATGLSADTANVLLCDVLKLGTGPNQKAAVAVLENIKEQPAEETTSWKGYLIPPTDDSFTFFAVDDHHPPTTLQLDGVDYAFTNRQEDPDNVWFTAPTTKLKAGYVYQFEVRDRSAIQLQWKMATSARSFVPTSALLPDHVSQDPDISAALSRLFKAAVLINGFGLNADEVSFLQSHGSDFDGLDFNAVDFARWRRLESYVRLRNSLPKLETTLLDLFTWAAKPDASKTLSEQICGATNWHKEKVDKLLAENHFDLNHPEKFKNEVSLLKLQFALKVADKIGIDIGRLFEWAKPSSKFWPCHKIAEDIRLTVRSRFDQESWEQVVKPLNDQLRRNQREALVNYLVVQPVLREWGVIDADSLFEFFLIDVQMECCMETSRIKQAISSVQLFVQRSFMGLEEKHGVHNNALDRGRWEWMQKYRVWEANRKVFLYPENWLDPHLRDDKSPFFKEFESELLQKDLNPQTISDAITNYLYKVDEVANMKVVGLFVENPQTQDNTTTFDKLHVFSRTRNAPYFFYYRYFDGRTKDWYPWERMQVDIPTYDVEVDGKITNNGAYLIPVVWNQRLLVFFPQITKKTMATSTVGDEVKFEDGNATIPTKKPLEYWEVKLGWSEYRYGKWTQKQMSSVSLYPEVVEVGRYKIYQHTVTTSPAGITIHIFPRAVIHTGGVFGTRVPVAFTFDANAVSVSALLSDVPDPFGVATDFHYRGNIIHSLQSHNNESNRLFAREPYFSDRETTSTFKYGSEFIFAHQFTNRLVADLSTRGLPGLFDVFHRLQKESEEEKGNAFGSDSKAKYHELKRPYSLYNWEAAFHAPMLIADRLLKSRQLEEALKMCHYVLTPLAEGTGNKRFWMFPPFEEAESENVLAHVFGSLMPNRPDTENGINAWRDKPFQPHVVARSRPSAYMKWVAMKYIEILIAYGDFYFRQNTLETIPLAIQCYVQASHIYAPRSQKIPPRGKILPQTYRSLLDKWDAFGNAMVELE
;
A
#
# COMPACT_ATOMS: atom_id res chain seq x y z
N MET A 1 65.60 -77.42 -36.86
CA MET A 1 65.88 -78.25 -38.07
C MET A 1 66.39 -77.36 -39.18
N ASN A 2 67.60 -77.61 -39.68
CA ASN A 2 68.20 -76.86 -40.79
C ASN A 2 67.75 -77.48 -42.13
N LEU A 3 66.81 -76.84 -42.84
CA LEU A 3 66.63 -77.07 -44.28
C LEU A 3 67.66 -76.21 -45.05
N ALA A 4 68.61 -76.85 -45.72
CA ALA A 4 69.39 -76.26 -46.79
C ALA A 4 68.80 -76.78 -48.12
N ILE A 5 68.09 -75.91 -48.85
CA ILE A 5 67.51 -76.25 -50.16
C ILE A 5 68.56 -75.90 -51.21
N VAL A 6 69.18 -76.91 -51.83
CA VAL A 6 70.04 -76.73 -53.00
C VAL A 6 69.18 -76.96 -54.23
N ILE A 7 68.87 -75.90 -54.98
CA ILE A 7 68.12 -75.97 -56.24
C ILE A 7 69.10 -76.49 -57.31
N LYS A 8 69.00 -77.77 -57.68
CA LYS A 8 69.69 -78.33 -58.85
C LYS A 8 68.75 -78.27 -60.04
N ASP A 9 69.10 -77.45 -61.03
CA ASP A 9 68.36 -77.36 -62.29
C ASP A 9 68.69 -78.54 -63.22
N ASP A 10 67.68 -78.98 -63.98
CA ASP A 10 67.84 -79.89 -65.11
C ASP A 10 68.31 -79.09 -66.33
N PRO A 11 69.49 -79.38 -66.93
CA PRO A 11 70.01 -78.62 -68.06
C PRO A 11 69.19 -78.79 -69.36
N SER A 12 68.16 -79.64 -69.38
CA SER A 12 67.25 -79.80 -70.52
C SER A 12 65.97 -78.94 -70.47
N ASP A 13 65.78 -78.16 -69.41
CA ASP A 13 64.62 -77.28 -69.26
C ASP A 13 64.90 -75.87 -69.80
N PRO A 14 64.15 -75.36 -70.79
CA PRO A 14 64.32 -73.98 -71.26
C PRO A 14 64.00 -72.93 -70.18
N GLU A 15 63.25 -73.27 -69.12
CA GLU A 15 63.01 -72.39 -67.97
C GLU A 15 63.92 -72.77 -66.78
N VAL A 16 65.07 -72.10 -66.67
CA VAL A 16 66.00 -72.29 -65.54
C VAL A 16 65.38 -71.72 -64.25
N LEU A 17 64.90 -72.60 -63.35
CA LEU A 17 64.21 -72.22 -62.10
C LEU A 17 65.09 -71.40 -61.15
N SER A 18 66.40 -71.66 -61.09
CA SER A 18 67.33 -70.89 -60.24
C SER A 18 67.42 -69.40 -60.59
N THR A 19 67.09 -69.00 -61.82
CA THR A 19 67.09 -67.58 -62.23
C THR A 19 65.82 -66.84 -61.82
N ARG A 20 64.74 -67.57 -61.51
CA ARG A 20 63.42 -67.01 -61.19
C ARG A 20 62.99 -67.20 -59.75
N ILE A 21 63.59 -68.12 -59.00
CA ILE A 21 63.24 -68.40 -57.60
C ILE A 21 64.46 -68.13 -56.72
N ASN A 22 64.32 -67.19 -55.80
CA ASN A 22 65.32 -66.91 -54.77
C ASN A 22 64.75 -67.22 -53.39
N TYR A 23 65.46 -68.01 -52.59
CA TYR A 23 65.08 -68.33 -51.22
C TYR A 23 66.16 -67.84 -50.26
N ALA A 24 65.82 -66.84 -49.44
CA ALA A 24 66.70 -66.24 -48.45
C ALA A 24 66.27 -66.65 -47.04
N LYS A 25 67.16 -67.32 -46.31
CA LYS A 25 66.90 -67.72 -44.91
C LYS A 25 67.32 -66.58 -43.97
N THR A 26 66.37 -66.01 -43.22
CA THR A 26 66.65 -65.01 -42.19
C THR A 26 66.94 -65.73 -40.86
N ASN A 27 68.20 -65.71 -40.42
CA ASN A 27 68.67 -66.42 -39.23
C ASN A 27 68.64 -65.55 -37.94
N SER A 28 67.72 -64.59 -37.82
CA SER A 28 67.62 -63.74 -36.64
C SER A 28 66.22 -63.82 -36.02
N GLU A 29 66.17 -64.25 -34.74
CA GLU A 29 65.02 -64.31 -33.82
C GLU A 29 64.13 -65.58 -33.85
N PRO A 30 63.38 -65.92 -32.76
CA PRO A 30 63.22 -67.29 -32.25
C PRO A 30 62.31 -68.21 -33.07
N SER A 31 61.87 -67.76 -34.24
CA SER A 31 61.18 -68.55 -35.25
C SER A 31 61.92 -68.42 -36.58
N PRO A 32 62.59 -69.47 -37.11
CA PRO A 32 63.31 -69.36 -38.37
C PRO A 32 62.33 -69.09 -39.51
N SER A 33 62.27 -67.84 -39.97
CA SER A 33 61.52 -67.43 -41.15
C SER A 33 62.46 -67.35 -42.35
N GLY A 34 61.99 -67.76 -43.53
CA GLY A 34 62.72 -67.63 -44.79
C GLY A 34 61.86 -66.89 -45.80
N GLY A 35 62.45 -65.93 -46.52
CA GLY A 35 61.81 -65.23 -47.62
C GLY A 35 61.93 -66.04 -48.91
N LEU A 36 60.80 -66.31 -49.55
CA LEU A 36 60.75 -66.89 -50.89
C LEU A 36 60.33 -65.79 -51.86
N GLN A 37 61.13 -65.56 -52.90
CA GLN A 37 60.87 -64.60 -53.95
C GLN A 37 60.79 -65.30 -55.30
N VAL A 38 59.75 -64.99 -56.07
CA VAL A 38 59.59 -65.47 -57.44
C VAL A 38 59.58 -64.25 -58.37
N THR A 39 60.44 -64.27 -59.38
CA THR A 39 60.57 -63.20 -60.38
C THR A 39 59.85 -63.62 -61.66
N GLY A 40 58.82 -62.86 -62.05
CA GLY A 40 57.98 -63.14 -63.22
C GLY A 40 56.88 -64.17 -62.96
N ILE A 41 56.02 -64.38 -63.95
CA ILE A 41 54.95 -65.38 -63.87
C ILE A 41 55.47 -66.71 -64.43
N LEU A 42 55.46 -67.74 -63.59
CA LEU A 42 55.93 -69.07 -63.94
C LEU A 42 54.88 -69.86 -64.71
N SER A 43 55.31 -70.65 -65.70
CA SER A 43 54.47 -71.63 -66.39
C SER A 43 53.94 -72.69 -65.41
N ARG A 44 52.82 -73.34 -65.73
CA ARG A 44 52.24 -74.40 -64.87
C ARG A 44 53.23 -75.54 -64.63
N THR A 45 53.99 -75.89 -65.66
CA THR A 45 55.08 -76.87 -65.61
C THR A 45 56.19 -76.44 -64.67
N ALA A 46 56.63 -75.17 -64.71
CA ALA A 46 57.64 -74.64 -63.78
C ALA A 46 57.13 -74.58 -62.33
N GLN A 47 55.86 -74.24 -62.11
CA GLN A 47 55.25 -74.23 -60.77
C GLN A 47 55.19 -75.64 -60.16
N ASP A 48 54.78 -76.65 -60.94
CA ASP A 48 54.72 -78.03 -60.47
C ASP A 48 56.12 -78.58 -60.13
N LYS A 49 57.14 -78.20 -60.89
CA LYS A 49 58.55 -78.50 -60.58
C LYS A 49 59.01 -77.79 -59.31
N ALA A 50 58.74 -76.49 -59.17
CA ALA A 50 59.13 -75.69 -58.01
C ALA A 50 58.53 -76.20 -56.69
N LYS A 51 57.28 -76.70 -56.71
CA LYS A 51 56.63 -77.31 -55.54
C LYS A 51 57.32 -78.59 -55.08
N ARG A 52 57.98 -79.34 -55.98
CA ARG A 52 58.71 -80.57 -55.65
C ARG A 52 60.12 -80.33 -55.10
N LEU A 53 60.59 -79.07 -55.07
CA LEU A 53 61.94 -78.73 -54.60
C LEU A 53 62.14 -78.95 -53.09
N SER A 54 61.07 -79.09 -52.32
CA SER A 54 61.14 -79.38 -50.90
C SER A 54 60.02 -80.32 -50.48
N ILE A 55 60.34 -81.24 -49.58
CA ILE A 55 59.41 -82.19 -48.96
C ILE A 55 58.69 -81.60 -47.73
N SER A 56 58.98 -80.35 -47.36
CA SER A 56 58.27 -79.69 -46.26
C SER A 56 56.78 -79.54 -46.59
N THR A 57 55.92 -79.91 -45.65
CA THR A 57 54.46 -79.78 -45.79
C THR A 57 54.02 -78.33 -46.02
N ASP A 58 54.82 -77.36 -45.57
CA ASP A 58 54.52 -75.93 -45.69
C ASP A 58 55.06 -75.28 -46.97
N TRP A 59 55.94 -75.97 -47.72
CA TRP A 59 56.59 -75.42 -48.92
C TRP A 59 55.63 -75.23 -50.09
N ALA A 60 54.94 -76.30 -50.48
CA ALA A 60 53.97 -76.22 -51.58
C ALA A 60 52.85 -75.19 -51.30
N PRO A 61 52.26 -75.12 -50.10
CA PRO A 61 51.34 -74.04 -49.73
C PRO A 61 51.96 -72.64 -49.75
N ALA A 62 53.20 -72.46 -49.29
CA ALA A 62 53.88 -71.16 -49.34
C ALA A 62 54.14 -70.70 -50.79
N PHE A 63 54.53 -71.63 -51.66
CA PHE A 63 54.69 -71.37 -53.08
C PHE A 63 53.36 -71.06 -53.76
N ASP A 64 52.30 -71.80 -53.43
CA ASP A 64 50.93 -71.53 -53.89
C ASP A 64 50.44 -70.14 -53.48
N ARG A 65 50.79 -69.67 -52.28
CA ARG A 65 50.49 -68.31 -51.82
C ARG A 65 51.22 -67.25 -52.65
N ILE A 66 52.48 -67.48 -53.00
CA ILE A 66 53.27 -66.55 -53.84
C ILE A 66 52.82 -66.57 -55.30
N ALA A 67 52.54 -67.76 -55.86
CA ALA A 67 52.07 -67.93 -57.23
C ALA A 67 50.70 -67.26 -57.47
N LYS A 68 49.88 -67.10 -56.41
CA LYS A 68 48.62 -66.35 -56.46
C LYS A 68 48.80 -64.83 -56.35
N GLN A 69 49.95 -64.31 -55.90
CA GLN A 69 50.15 -62.87 -55.70
C GLN A 69 49.90 -62.02 -56.95
N PRO A 70 50.34 -62.41 -58.17
CA PRO A 70 50.00 -61.66 -59.37
C PRO A 70 48.48 -61.57 -59.58
N GLN A 71 47.74 -62.66 -59.34
CA GLN A 71 46.29 -62.67 -59.45
C GLN A 71 45.64 -61.79 -58.37
N ASN A 72 46.15 -61.83 -57.14
CA ASN A 72 45.69 -61.01 -56.02
C ASN A 72 45.90 -59.52 -56.29
N ILE A 73 47.04 -59.11 -56.88
CA ILE A 73 47.26 -57.72 -57.28
C ILE A 73 46.19 -57.27 -58.29
N PHE A 74 45.81 -58.14 -59.23
CA PHE A 74 44.75 -57.82 -60.19
C PHE A 74 43.34 -57.80 -59.58
N SER A 75 43.07 -58.62 -58.56
CA SER A 75 41.76 -58.62 -57.88
C SER A 75 41.63 -57.52 -56.83
N ASP A 76 42.71 -57.16 -56.16
CA ASP A 76 42.65 -56.33 -54.96
C ASP A 76 43.08 -54.89 -55.26
N VAL A 77 44.11 -54.72 -56.10
CA VAL A 77 44.72 -53.41 -56.37
C VAL A 77 44.29 -52.86 -57.73
N LEU A 78 44.25 -53.71 -58.76
CA LEU A 78 43.95 -53.30 -60.15
C LEU A 78 42.53 -53.66 -60.57
N ALA A 79 41.65 -54.03 -59.63
CA ALA A 79 40.27 -54.45 -59.91
C ALA A 79 39.49 -53.41 -60.73
N LEU A 80 39.71 -52.11 -60.48
CA LEU A 80 39.07 -51.03 -61.23
C LEU A 80 39.52 -50.95 -62.69
N ILE A 81 40.72 -51.43 -63.02
CA ILE A 81 41.24 -51.49 -64.39
C ILE A 81 40.72 -52.73 -65.12
N PHE A 82 40.43 -53.80 -64.38
CA PHE A 82 39.98 -55.09 -64.91
C PHE A 82 38.73 -55.64 -64.18
N PRO A 83 37.57 -54.97 -64.30
CA PRO A 83 36.37 -55.31 -63.56
C PRO A 83 35.82 -56.70 -63.94
N GLU A 84 35.22 -57.39 -62.98
CA GLU A 84 34.55 -58.67 -63.21
C GLU A 84 33.26 -58.45 -64.00
N GLY A 85 33.28 -58.85 -65.29
CA GLY A 85 32.14 -58.71 -66.21
C GLY A 85 32.48 -58.14 -67.58
N ASP A 86 33.58 -57.39 -67.69
CA ASP A 86 34.08 -56.91 -68.99
C ASP A 86 34.91 -58.00 -69.67
N THR A 87 34.34 -58.61 -70.71
CA THR A 87 34.97 -59.72 -71.44
C THR A 87 36.32 -59.37 -72.04
N ASP A 88 36.54 -58.13 -72.47
CA ASP A 88 37.79 -57.71 -73.08
C ASP A 88 38.84 -57.39 -72.02
N ALA A 89 38.43 -56.75 -70.91
CA ALA A 89 39.31 -56.56 -69.76
C ALA A 89 39.74 -57.89 -69.12
N GLN A 90 38.85 -58.90 -69.07
CA GLN A 90 39.18 -60.24 -68.57
C GLN A 90 40.11 -61.01 -69.51
N LYS A 91 39.97 -60.85 -70.83
CA LYS A 91 40.95 -61.38 -71.81
C LYS A 91 42.32 -60.74 -71.61
N ALA A 92 42.36 -59.42 -71.45
CA ALA A 92 43.60 -58.68 -71.20
C ALA A 92 44.24 -59.08 -69.87
N LYS A 93 43.46 -59.25 -68.79
CA LYS A 93 43.92 -59.79 -67.51
C LYS A 93 44.55 -61.19 -67.69
N LYS A 94 43.93 -62.06 -68.48
CA LYS A 94 44.47 -63.39 -68.78
C LYS A 94 45.78 -63.33 -69.59
N GLU A 95 45.90 -62.41 -70.53
CA GLU A 95 47.12 -62.17 -71.32
C GLU A 95 48.26 -61.61 -70.45
N LEU A 96 47.95 -60.69 -69.54
CA LEU A 96 48.90 -60.11 -68.59
C LEU A 96 49.38 -61.13 -67.54
N LEU A 97 48.49 -62.04 -67.14
CA LEU A 97 48.79 -63.16 -66.23
C LEU A 97 49.41 -64.38 -66.94
N GLY A 98 49.72 -64.30 -68.23
CA GLY A 98 50.43 -65.36 -68.95
C GLY A 98 51.90 -65.50 -68.51
N PRO A 99 52.54 -66.67 -68.68
CA PRO A 99 53.95 -66.86 -68.34
C PRO A 99 54.89 -66.04 -69.25
N ASP A 100 56.07 -65.67 -68.76
CA ASP A 100 57.09 -64.96 -69.54
C ASP A 100 57.95 -65.95 -70.35
N THR A 101 57.90 -65.87 -71.68
CA THR A 101 58.74 -66.69 -72.59
C THR A 101 59.99 -65.93 -73.03
N PHE A 102 61.17 -66.56 -72.87
CA PHE A 102 62.43 -66.10 -73.47
C PHE A 102 62.85 -67.14 -74.51
N GLU A 103 62.69 -66.85 -75.80
CA GLU A 103 63.39 -67.62 -76.82
C GLU A 103 64.80 -67.04 -77.00
N LYS A 104 65.80 -67.93 -77.12
CA LYS A 104 67.17 -67.57 -77.47
C LYS A 104 67.23 -67.26 -78.97
N ASP A 105 68.01 -66.23 -79.28
CA ASP A 105 68.33 -65.65 -80.59
C ASP A 105 67.33 -64.68 -81.23
N ASP A 106 67.91 -63.56 -81.68
CA ASP A 106 67.36 -62.49 -82.54
C ASP A 106 66.35 -61.50 -81.96
N GLY A 107 66.71 -60.83 -80.86
CA GLY A 107 66.53 -59.38 -80.65
C GLY A 107 65.14 -58.71 -80.73
N ARG A 108 64.03 -59.40 -81.07
CA ARG A 108 62.69 -58.80 -81.22
C ARG A 108 61.56 -59.78 -80.91
N SER A 109 61.34 -60.07 -79.62
CA SER A 109 60.01 -60.31 -79.01
C SER A 109 60.16 -60.44 -77.49
N GLN A 110 60.08 -59.31 -76.77
CA GLN A 110 59.98 -59.33 -75.31
C GLN A 110 58.49 -59.30 -74.92
N THR A 111 57.97 -60.42 -74.39
CA THR A 111 56.62 -60.53 -73.81
C THR A 111 56.30 -59.40 -72.83
N ALA A 112 57.32 -58.87 -72.15
CA ALA A 112 57.21 -57.70 -71.27
C ALA A 112 56.72 -56.43 -71.99
N SER A 113 57.17 -56.15 -73.22
CA SER A 113 56.75 -54.97 -73.99
C SER A 113 55.29 -55.10 -74.44
N GLN A 114 54.87 -56.30 -74.86
CA GLN A 114 53.49 -56.59 -75.23
C GLN A 114 52.55 -56.44 -74.02
N LYS A 115 52.92 -57.01 -72.87
CA LYS A 115 52.17 -56.87 -71.61
C LYS A 115 52.04 -55.41 -71.18
N ARG A 116 53.09 -54.60 -71.29
CA ARG A 116 53.00 -53.15 -70.99
C ARG A 116 51.99 -52.45 -71.91
N ILE A 117 52.01 -52.73 -73.21
CA ILE A 117 51.05 -52.16 -74.16
C ILE A 117 49.62 -52.57 -73.82
N THR A 118 49.39 -53.86 -73.52
CA THR A 118 48.07 -54.40 -73.16
C THR A 118 47.54 -53.78 -71.86
N PHE A 119 48.40 -53.58 -70.85
CA PHE A 119 48.05 -52.89 -69.60
C PHE A 119 47.75 -51.41 -69.85
N ILE A 120 48.63 -50.69 -70.55
CA ILE A 120 48.46 -49.25 -70.85
C ILE A 120 47.17 -49.00 -71.63
N ARG A 121 46.78 -49.89 -72.56
CA ARG A 121 45.53 -49.78 -73.33
C ARG A 121 44.28 -49.79 -72.45
N HIS A 122 44.27 -50.57 -71.37
CA HIS A 122 43.13 -50.66 -70.45
C HIS A 122 43.21 -49.66 -69.30
N PHE A 123 44.43 -49.32 -68.85
CA PHE A 123 44.64 -48.34 -67.80
C PHE A 123 44.41 -46.90 -68.25
N LEU A 124 44.82 -46.53 -69.48
CA LEU A 124 44.72 -45.14 -69.97
C LEU A 124 43.29 -44.58 -69.96
N PRO A 125 42.25 -45.32 -70.41
CA PRO A 125 40.86 -44.83 -70.32
C PRO A 125 40.41 -44.55 -68.89
N LEU A 126 40.71 -45.45 -67.94
CA LEU A 126 40.40 -45.26 -66.52
C LEU A 126 41.14 -44.05 -65.97
N LEU A 127 42.46 -43.98 -66.16
CA LEU A 127 43.29 -42.88 -65.69
C LEU A 127 42.80 -41.53 -66.24
N ARG A 128 42.46 -41.46 -67.54
CA ARG A 128 41.92 -40.24 -68.16
C ARG A 128 40.60 -39.82 -67.54
N THR A 129 39.70 -40.77 -67.26
CA THR A 129 38.40 -40.49 -66.64
C THR A 129 38.59 -40.02 -65.19
N THR A 130 39.40 -40.72 -64.40
CA THR A 130 39.69 -40.36 -63.01
C THR A 130 40.38 -39.00 -62.90
N LEU A 131 41.36 -38.70 -63.76
CA LEU A 131 42.02 -37.38 -63.77
C LEU A 131 41.07 -36.27 -64.19
N ARG A 132 40.15 -36.52 -65.14
CA ARG A 132 39.12 -35.56 -65.55
C ARG A 132 38.15 -35.26 -64.41
N GLN A 133 37.63 -36.29 -63.74
CA GLN A 133 36.75 -36.12 -62.59
C GLN A 133 37.45 -35.39 -61.45
N ARG A 134 38.70 -35.76 -61.15
CA ARG A 134 39.51 -35.06 -60.15
C ARG A 134 39.72 -33.59 -60.50
N LEU A 135 39.97 -33.28 -61.78
CA LEU A 135 40.07 -31.90 -62.26
C LEU A 135 38.74 -31.16 -62.03
N ILE A 136 37.62 -31.69 -62.52
CA ILE A 136 36.29 -31.10 -62.36
C ILE A 136 35.96 -30.86 -60.88
N VAL A 137 36.13 -31.88 -60.03
CA VAL A 137 35.87 -31.79 -58.58
C VAL A 137 36.78 -30.76 -57.93
N SER A 138 38.08 -30.76 -58.23
CA SER A 138 39.02 -29.80 -57.63
C SER A 138 38.72 -28.36 -58.04
N THR A 139 38.42 -28.11 -59.32
CA THR A 139 38.03 -26.80 -59.84
C THR A 139 36.74 -26.31 -59.21
N LEU A 140 35.71 -27.17 -59.14
CA LEU A 140 34.41 -26.78 -58.61
C LEU A 140 34.37 -26.72 -57.08
N SER A 141 35.13 -27.58 -56.39
CA SER A 141 35.37 -27.46 -54.95
C SER A 141 35.98 -26.10 -54.61
N SER A 142 37.01 -25.68 -55.36
CA SER A 142 37.62 -24.36 -55.21
C SER A 142 36.62 -23.21 -55.50
N ALA A 143 35.85 -23.32 -56.59
CA ALA A 143 34.88 -22.30 -56.98
C ALA A 143 33.69 -22.15 -56.01
N THR A 144 33.29 -23.23 -55.35
CA THR A 144 32.12 -23.26 -54.44
C THR A 144 32.50 -23.13 -52.97
N GLY A 145 33.79 -23.27 -52.64
CA GLY A 145 34.28 -23.32 -51.26
C GLY A 145 33.95 -24.62 -50.52
N LEU A 146 33.42 -25.65 -51.20
CA LEU A 146 33.14 -26.96 -50.62
C LEU A 146 34.42 -27.78 -50.43
N SER A 147 34.44 -28.70 -49.45
CA SER A 147 35.52 -29.70 -49.38
C SER A 147 35.50 -30.61 -50.61
N ALA A 148 36.67 -31.14 -51.00
CA ALA A 148 36.79 -32.00 -52.15
C ALA A 148 35.84 -33.22 -52.07
N ASP A 149 35.71 -33.82 -50.88
CA ASP A 149 34.83 -34.96 -50.65
C ASP A 149 33.35 -34.59 -50.80
N THR A 150 32.94 -33.44 -50.26
CA THR A 150 31.54 -32.99 -50.35
C THR A 150 31.18 -32.57 -51.78
N ALA A 151 32.09 -31.89 -52.48
CA ALA A 151 31.93 -31.56 -53.89
C ALA A 151 31.85 -32.82 -54.75
N ASN A 152 32.65 -33.85 -54.45
CA ASN A 152 32.59 -35.13 -55.13
C ASN A 152 31.24 -35.82 -54.94
N VAL A 153 30.76 -35.95 -53.69
CA VAL A 153 29.44 -36.54 -53.39
C VAL A 153 28.33 -35.77 -54.09
N LEU A 154 28.38 -34.44 -54.09
CA LEU A 154 27.39 -33.64 -54.78
C LEU A 154 27.38 -33.87 -56.29
N LEU A 155 28.54 -33.87 -56.93
CA LEU A 155 28.65 -33.95 -58.38
C LEU A 155 28.40 -35.36 -58.92
N CYS A 156 28.75 -36.39 -58.17
CA CYS A 156 28.67 -37.79 -58.59
C CYS A 156 27.35 -38.45 -58.17
N ASP A 157 26.88 -38.21 -56.95
CA ASP A 157 25.83 -39.04 -56.34
C ASP A 157 24.51 -38.29 -56.12
N VAL A 158 24.59 -36.99 -55.79
CA VAL A 158 23.42 -36.20 -55.37
C VAL A 158 22.80 -35.44 -56.52
N LEU A 159 23.57 -34.61 -57.22
CA LEU A 159 23.05 -33.70 -58.24
C LEU A 159 22.81 -34.44 -59.56
N LYS A 160 21.54 -34.54 -59.95
CA LYS A 160 21.09 -35.28 -61.13
C LYS A 160 20.33 -34.37 -62.09
N LEU A 161 20.74 -34.33 -63.34
CA LEU A 161 20.24 -33.44 -64.38
C LEU A 161 19.52 -34.23 -65.48
N GLY A 162 18.54 -33.60 -66.14
CA GLY A 162 17.64 -34.25 -67.10
C GLY A 162 16.29 -34.68 -66.50
N THR A 163 15.41 -35.26 -67.32
CA THR A 163 14.07 -35.70 -66.93
C THR A 163 13.89 -37.21 -67.09
N GLY A 164 13.17 -37.84 -66.15
CA GLY A 164 12.84 -39.27 -66.20
C GLY A 164 14.04 -40.22 -65.99
N PRO A 165 14.00 -41.46 -66.52
CA PRO A 165 15.02 -42.49 -66.27
C PRO A 165 16.40 -42.18 -66.88
N ASN A 166 16.54 -41.09 -67.64
CA ASN A 166 17.78 -40.68 -68.31
C ASN A 166 18.58 -39.61 -67.53
N GLN A 167 18.33 -39.47 -66.22
CA GLN A 167 19.06 -38.53 -65.38
C GLN A 167 20.56 -38.86 -65.35
N LYS A 168 21.39 -37.84 -65.60
CA LYS A 168 22.84 -37.94 -65.54
C LYS A 168 23.36 -37.24 -64.30
N ALA A 169 24.40 -37.79 -63.68
CA ALA A 169 25.13 -37.10 -62.62
C ALA A 169 25.71 -35.79 -63.16
N ALA A 170 25.78 -34.75 -62.32
CA ALA A 170 26.33 -33.45 -62.71
C ALA A 170 27.76 -33.55 -63.27
N VAL A 171 28.58 -34.45 -62.72
CA VAL A 171 29.92 -34.71 -63.25
C VAL A 171 29.89 -35.19 -64.70
N ALA A 172 28.95 -36.07 -65.06
CA ALA A 172 28.84 -36.62 -66.42
C ALA A 172 28.37 -35.57 -67.44
N VAL A 173 27.60 -34.56 -67.02
CA VAL A 173 27.22 -33.42 -67.87
C VAL A 173 28.44 -32.53 -68.11
N LEU A 174 29.20 -32.22 -67.07
CA LEU A 174 30.38 -31.36 -67.15
C LEU A 174 31.54 -32.00 -67.93
N GLU A 175 31.62 -33.33 -67.96
CA GLU A 175 32.59 -34.05 -68.80
C GLU A 175 32.37 -33.83 -70.30
N ASN A 176 31.16 -33.45 -70.73
CA ASN A 176 30.82 -33.22 -72.14
C ASN A 176 31.23 -31.83 -72.66
N ILE A 177 31.72 -30.92 -71.80
CA ILE A 177 32.23 -29.59 -72.21
C ILE A 177 33.32 -29.69 -73.29
N LYS A 178 34.06 -30.81 -73.34
CA LYS A 178 35.08 -31.07 -74.35
C LYS A 178 34.53 -31.22 -75.78
N GLU A 179 33.24 -31.45 -75.95
CA GLU A 179 32.61 -31.76 -77.23
C GLU A 179 32.14 -30.45 -77.89
N GLN A 180 32.95 -29.90 -78.80
CA GLN A 180 32.59 -28.69 -79.56
C GLN A 180 31.52 -29.02 -80.63
N PRO A 181 30.48 -28.18 -80.80
CA PRO A 181 29.59 -28.27 -81.96
C PRO A 181 30.34 -27.96 -83.26
N ALA A 182 29.88 -28.50 -84.40
CA ALA A 182 30.48 -28.22 -85.70
C ALA A 182 30.45 -26.71 -86.00
N GLU A 183 31.60 -26.08 -86.27
CA GLU A 183 31.69 -24.64 -86.54
C GLU A 183 30.84 -24.23 -87.76
N GLU A 184 29.91 -23.29 -87.57
CA GLU A 184 29.30 -22.57 -88.68
C GLU A 184 30.33 -21.59 -89.26
N THR A 185 30.77 -21.83 -90.49
CA THR A 185 31.92 -21.14 -91.12
C THR A 185 31.66 -19.67 -91.45
N THR A 186 30.46 -19.15 -91.18
CA THR A 186 29.98 -17.85 -91.66
C THR A 186 29.84 -16.78 -90.57
N SER A 187 29.95 -17.09 -89.27
CA SER A 187 29.93 -16.06 -88.21
C SER A 187 30.48 -16.61 -86.91
N TRP A 188 31.16 -15.79 -86.11
CA TRP A 188 31.70 -16.21 -84.82
C TRP A 188 31.14 -15.38 -83.67
N LYS A 189 30.65 -16.06 -82.63
CA LYS A 189 30.16 -15.45 -81.40
C LYS A 189 30.76 -16.16 -80.19
N GLY A 190 31.16 -15.37 -79.20
CA GLY A 190 31.80 -15.88 -78.01
C GLY A 190 32.32 -14.75 -77.16
N TYR A 191 33.47 -14.98 -76.54
CA TYR A 191 34.16 -14.01 -75.73
C TYR A 191 35.63 -13.89 -76.13
N LEU A 192 36.16 -12.66 -76.08
CA LEU A 192 37.56 -12.34 -76.23
C LEU A 192 38.18 -12.11 -74.86
N ILE A 193 39.31 -12.76 -74.60
CA ILE A 193 40.19 -12.52 -73.45
C ILE A 193 41.46 -11.84 -73.95
N PRO A 194 41.61 -10.53 -73.75
CA PRO A 194 42.84 -9.83 -74.08
C PRO A 194 44.02 -10.41 -73.28
N PRO A 195 45.18 -10.61 -73.92
CA PRO A 195 46.38 -11.09 -73.23
C PRO A 195 47.08 -9.98 -72.44
N THR A 196 46.81 -8.71 -72.75
CA THR A 196 47.49 -7.53 -72.22
C THR A 196 46.53 -6.35 -72.08
N ASP A 197 46.88 -5.40 -71.21
CA ASP A 197 46.16 -4.14 -71.01
C ASP A 197 46.49 -3.16 -72.15
N ASP A 198 45.81 -3.24 -73.30
CA ASP A 198 46.07 -2.37 -74.46
C ASP A 198 44.82 -2.06 -75.30
N SER A 199 44.91 -1.10 -76.21
CA SER A 199 43.95 -0.83 -77.26
C SER A 199 44.25 -1.73 -78.47
N PHE A 200 43.25 -2.45 -78.94
CA PHE A 200 43.40 -3.39 -80.05
C PHE A 200 42.84 -2.78 -81.32
N THR A 201 43.56 -2.91 -82.42
CA THR A 201 43.02 -2.60 -83.75
C THR A 201 42.81 -3.89 -84.49
N PHE A 202 41.59 -4.14 -84.97
CA PHE A 202 41.26 -5.35 -85.72
C PHE A 202 41.38 -5.10 -87.22
N PHE A 203 41.89 -6.10 -87.92
CA PHE A 203 42.14 -6.12 -89.35
C PHE A 203 41.38 -7.28 -89.97
N ALA A 204 40.57 -6.91 -90.96
CA ALA A 204 39.93 -7.78 -91.90
C ALA A 204 40.80 -7.85 -93.16
N VAL A 205 41.11 -9.05 -93.63
CA VAL A 205 42.04 -9.30 -94.74
C VAL A 205 41.28 -10.05 -95.83
N ASP A 206 41.60 -9.79 -97.09
CA ASP A 206 40.96 -10.39 -98.26
C ASP A 206 39.52 -9.91 -98.53
N ASP A 207 39.24 -8.65 -98.21
CA ASP A 207 37.93 -8.01 -98.37
C ASP A 207 37.97 -6.84 -99.36
N HIS A 208 37.28 -6.98 -100.49
CA HIS A 208 37.20 -5.93 -101.52
C HIS A 208 36.15 -4.84 -101.21
N HIS A 209 35.30 -5.05 -100.20
CA HIS A 209 34.29 -4.10 -99.71
C HIS A 209 34.40 -3.96 -98.19
N PRO A 210 33.93 -2.85 -97.58
CA PRO A 210 33.97 -2.69 -96.12
C PRO A 210 33.25 -3.86 -95.42
N PRO A 211 33.94 -4.62 -94.56
CA PRO A 211 33.34 -5.71 -93.79
C PRO A 211 32.25 -5.25 -92.83
N THR A 212 31.37 -6.19 -92.44
CA THR A 212 30.37 -6.01 -91.37
C THR A 212 31.06 -5.63 -90.05
N THR A 213 30.40 -4.80 -89.24
CA THR A 213 30.95 -4.29 -87.98
C THR A 213 31.27 -5.41 -86.99
N LEU A 214 32.39 -5.26 -86.29
CA LEU A 214 32.81 -6.15 -85.20
C LEU A 214 32.21 -5.64 -83.88
N GLN A 215 31.65 -6.52 -83.06
CA GLN A 215 31.10 -6.14 -81.75
C GLN A 215 31.99 -6.61 -80.61
N LEU A 216 32.26 -5.70 -79.67
CA LEU A 216 32.90 -5.95 -78.38
C LEU A 216 32.01 -5.39 -77.27
N ASP A 217 31.49 -6.25 -76.39
CA ASP A 217 30.51 -5.91 -75.34
C ASP A 217 29.31 -5.09 -75.86
N GLY A 218 28.82 -5.44 -77.04
CA GLY A 218 27.71 -4.75 -77.70
C GLY A 218 28.07 -3.38 -78.30
N VAL A 219 29.34 -2.96 -78.23
CA VAL A 219 29.85 -1.76 -78.92
C VAL A 219 30.32 -2.14 -80.31
N ASP A 220 29.80 -1.45 -81.33
CA ASP A 220 30.17 -1.64 -82.73
C ASP A 220 31.49 -0.94 -83.07
N TYR A 221 32.43 -1.71 -83.61
CA TYR A 221 33.69 -1.26 -84.20
C TYR A 221 33.64 -1.49 -85.71
N ALA A 222 33.36 -0.40 -86.44
CA ALA A 222 33.30 -0.43 -87.90
C ALA A 222 34.69 -0.44 -88.53
N PHE A 223 34.84 -1.19 -89.62
CA PHE A 223 36.04 -1.24 -90.44
C PHE A 223 36.09 -0.04 -91.40
N THR A 224 36.25 1.16 -90.87
CA THR A 224 36.17 2.42 -91.63
C THR A 224 37.43 2.75 -92.42
N ASN A 225 38.56 2.13 -92.10
CA ASN A 225 39.86 2.52 -92.64
C ASN A 225 40.39 1.42 -93.57
N ARG A 226 40.83 1.80 -94.77
CA ARG A 226 41.36 0.89 -95.80
C ARG A 226 42.87 1.09 -95.95
N GLN A 227 43.61 0.00 -96.10
CA GLN A 227 45.05 0.05 -96.40
C GLN A 227 45.26 0.46 -97.87
N GLU A 228 46.31 1.26 -98.16
CA GLU A 228 46.60 1.73 -99.52
C GLU A 228 47.10 0.61 -100.45
N ASP A 229 47.93 -0.30 -99.94
CA ASP A 229 48.46 -1.46 -100.66
C ASP A 229 48.78 -2.60 -99.66
N PRO A 230 48.23 -3.82 -99.81
CA PRO A 230 47.19 -4.21 -100.77
C PRO A 230 45.83 -3.61 -100.37
N ASP A 231 44.98 -3.38 -101.37
CA ASP A 231 43.70 -2.70 -101.20
C ASP A 231 42.58 -3.62 -100.64
N ASN A 232 42.87 -4.88 -100.34
CA ASN A 232 41.92 -5.84 -99.78
C ASN A 232 41.99 -5.95 -98.23
N VAL A 233 42.48 -4.93 -97.54
CA VAL A 233 42.59 -4.91 -96.07
C VAL A 233 41.85 -3.72 -95.47
N TRP A 234 40.95 -4.01 -94.54
CA TRP A 234 40.21 -3.01 -93.77
C TRP A 234 40.53 -3.14 -92.28
N PHE A 235 40.55 -2.02 -91.56
CA PHE A 235 40.82 -2.01 -90.12
C PHE A 235 39.92 -1.05 -89.36
N THR A 236 39.67 -1.39 -88.10
CA THR A 236 38.85 -0.58 -87.18
C THR A 236 39.64 0.62 -86.65
N ALA A 237 38.96 1.58 -86.03
CA ALA A 237 39.65 2.43 -85.04
C ALA A 237 40.18 1.57 -83.88
N PRO A 238 41.27 1.97 -83.19
CA PRO A 238 41.71 1.28 -81.98
C PRO A 238 40.56 1.21 -80.97
N THR A 239 40.35 0.04 -80.36
CA THR A 239 39.35 -0.11 -79.31
C THR A 239 39.65 0.79 -78.12
N THR A 240 38.64 1.00 -77.27
CA THR A 240 38.93 1.40 -75.89
C THR A 240 39.88 0.40 -75.26
N LYS A 241 40.79 0.86 -74.39
CA LYS A 241 41.80 0.01 -73.76
C LYS A 241 41.14 -1.18 -73.06
N LEU A 242 41.41 -2.39 -73.56
CA LEU A 242 40.89 -3.62 -72.98
C LEU A 242 41.88 -4.12 -71.91
N LYS A 243 41.34 -4.78 -70.89
CA LYS A 243 42.12 -5.31 -69.77
C LYS A 243 42.48 -6.79 -69.96
N ALA A 244 43.74 -7.13 -69.69
CA ALA A 244 44.27 -8.48 -69.71
C ALA A 244 43.46 -9.40 -68.80
N GLY A 245 43.11 -10.58 -69.30
CA GLY A 245 42.40 -11.61 -68.53
C GLY A 245 40.92 -11.32 -68.26
N TYR A 246 40.40 -10.16 -68.68
CA TYR A 246 38.97 -9.86 -68.61
C TYR A 246 38.23 -10.48 -69.80
N VAL A 247 37.00 -10.91 -69.59
CA VAL A 247 36.18 -11.60 -70.61
C VAL A 247 35.23 -10.58 -71.24
N TYR A 248 35.40 -10.29 -72.52
CA TYR A 248 34.54 -9.36 -73.28
C TYR A 248 33.71 -10.17 -74.27
N GLN A 249 32.41 -9.92 -74.38
CA GLN A 249 31.58 -10.51 -75.42
C GLN A 249 32.11 -10.07 -76.78
N PHE A 250 32.38 -11.02 -77.66
CA PHE A 250 33.00 -10.78 -78.94
C PHE A 250 32.16 -11.44 -80.03
N GLU A 251 31.69 -10.64 -80.99
CA GLU A 251 30.86 -11.12 -82.09
C GLU A 251 31.40 -10.54 -83.40
N VAL A 252 31.59 -11.43 -84.37
CA VAL A 252 32.02 -11.11 -85.71
C VAL A 252 31.03 -11.73 -86.68
N ARG A 253 30.32 -10.89 -87.43
CA ARG A 253 29.30 -11.33 -88.39
C ARG A 253 29.92 -11.55 -89.76
N ASP A 254 29.37 -12.52 -90.48
CA ASP A 254 29.73 -12.85 -91.86
C ASP A 254 31.20 -13.30 -92.08
N ARG A 255 31.91 -13.68 -91.00
CA ARG A 255 33.27 -14.25 -91.03
C ARG A 255 33.66 -14.98 -89.74
N SER A 256 34.73 -15.76 -89.82
CA SER A 256 35.35 -16.39 -88.64
C SER A 256 36.26 -15.41 -87.89
N ALA A 257 36.19 -15.42 -86.55
CA ALA A 257 37.08 -14.64 -85.68
C ALA A 257 38.57 -15.02 -85.85
N ILE A 258 38.87 -16.24 -86.27
CA ILE A 258 40.25 -16.75 -86.43
C ILE A 258 40.92 -16.15 -87.68
N GLN A 259 40.13 -15.68 -88.65
CA GLN A 259 40.63 -15.00 -89.85
C GLN A 259 40.97 -13.52 -89.60
N LEU A 260 40.52 -12.96 -88.47
CA LEU A 260 40.90 -11.61 -88.09
C LEU A 260 42.35 -11.56 -87.62
N GLN A 261 42.99 -10.46 -87.96
CA GLN A 261 44.27 -10.09 -87.38
C GLN A 261 44.08 -8.91 -86.44
N TRP A 262 44.89 -8.81 -85.41
CA TRP A 262 44.91 -7.67 -84.50
C TRP A 262 46.31 -7.09 -84.37
N LYS A 263 46.39 -5.85 -83.94
CA LYS A 263 47.62 -5.26 -83.42
C LYS A 263 47.31 -4.45 -82.17
N MET A 264 48.23 -4.47 -81.23
CA MET A 264 48.30 -3.57 -80.08
C MET A 264 49.14 -2.34 -80.46
N ALA A 265 49.20 -1.32 -79.60
CA ALA A 265 49.97 -0.10 -79.87
C ALA A 265 51.47 -0.38 -80.09
N THR A 266 52.00 -1.44 -79.48
CA THR A 266 53.43 -1.78 -79.47
C THR A 266 53.77 -3.10 -80.16
N SER A 267 52.80 -3.81 -80.73
CA SER A 267 52.99 -5.14 -81.32
C SER A 267 52.87 -5.15 -82.85
N ALA A 268 53.58 -6.08 -83.48
CA ALA A 268 53.30 -6.42 -84.87
C ALA A 268 51.90 -7.02 -85.05
N ARG A 269 51.35 -6.90 -86.27
CA ARG A 269 50.07 -7.49 -86.66
C ARG A 269 50.17 -9.02 -86.60
N SER A 270 49.19 -9.67 -85.98
CA SER A 270 49.12 -11.13 -85.83
C SER A 270 47.67 -11.61 -85.89
N PHE A 271 47.44 -12.90 -86.16
CA PHE A 271 46.10 -13.47 -86.05
C PHE A 271 45.61 -13.45 -84.60
N VAL A 272 44.29 -13.31 -84.39
CA VAL A 272 43.72 -13.45 -83.05
C VAL A 272 43.92 -14.90 -82.59
N PRO A 273 44.69 -15.16 -81.52
CA PRO A 273 44.98 -16.51 -81.10
C PRO A 273 43.71 -17.18 -80.59
N THR A 274 43.51 -18.46 -80.94
CA THR A 274 42.36 -19.25 -80.45
C THR A 274 42.31 -19.33 -78.93
N SER A 275 43.45 -19.22 -78.23
CA SER A 275 43.50 -19.15 -76.77
C SER A 275 42.92 -17.87 -76.16
N ALA A 276 42.78 -16.80 -76.95
CA ALA A 276 42.09 -15.57 -76.54
C ALA A 276 40.59 -15.62 -76.85
N LEU A 277 40.11 -16.65 -77.56
CA LEU A 277 38.73 -16.77 -78.00
C LEU A 277 38.04 -17.91 -77.23
N LEU A 278 36.99 -17.59 -76.49
CA LEU A 278 36.13 -18.55 -75.81
C LEU A 278 34.79 -18.65 -76.53
N PRO A 279 34.46 -19.78 -77.18
CA PRO A 279 33.15 -19.98 -77.79
C PRO A 279 32.02 -19.94 -76.74
N ASP A 280 30.83 -19.46 -77.10
CA ASP A 280 29.68 -19.35 -76.19
C ASP A 280 28.80 -20.62 -76.11
N HIS A 281 29.09 -21.69 -76.85
CA HIS A 281 28.26 -22.90 -76.84
C HIS A 281 28.06 -23.51 -75.43
N VAL A 282 29.08 -23.41 -74.57
CA VAL A 282 29.02 -23.91 -73.18
C VAL A 282 28.01 -23.14 -72.34
N SER A 283 27.83 -21.83 -72.56
CA SER A 283 26.86 -21.02 -71.82
C SER A 283 25.43 -21.18 -72.34
N GLN A 284 25.26 -21.72 -73.55
CA GLN A 284 23.95 -22.01 -74.16
C GLN A 284 23.40 -23.40 -73.79
N ASP A 285 24.23 -24.29 -73.23
CA ASP A 285 23.77 -25.62 -72.79
C ASP A 285 22.98 -25.52 -71.46
N PRO A 286 21.67 -25.84 -71.48
CA PRO A 286 20.81 -25.73 -70.30
C PRO A 286 21.18 -26.73 -69.19
N ASP A 287 21.73 -27.90 -69.54
CA ASP A 287 22.12 -28.91 -68.56
C ASP A 287 23.41 -28.49 -67.82
N ILE A 288 24.38 -27.89 -68.52
CA ILE A 288 25.59 -27.34 -67.90
C ILE A 288 25.25 -26.17 -66.97
N SER A 289 24.40 -25.25 -67.44
CA SER A 289 23.93 -24.11 -66.64
C SER A 289 23.16 -24.58 -65.39
N ALA A 290 22.29 -25.59 -65.53
CA ALA A 290 21.57 -26.18 -64.42
C ALA A 290 22.50 -26.93 -63.44
N ALA A 291 23.54 -27.62 -63.94
CA ALA A 291 24.55 -28.30 -63.11
C ALA A 291 25.24 -27.32 -62.16
N LEU A 292 25.77 -26.23 -62.72
CA LEU A 292 26.46 -25.19 -61.97
C LEU A 292 25.50 -24.49 -61.01
N SER A 293 24.31 -24.11 -61.49
CA SER A 293 23.30 -23.43 -60.65
C SER A 293 22.88 -24.25 -59.44
N ARG A 294 22.61 -25.56 -59.63
CA ARG A 294 22.23 -26.46 -58.52
C ARG A 294 23.40 -26.70 -57.57
N LEU A 295 24.61 -26.85 -58.10
CA LEU A 295 25.81 -27.00 -57.29
C LEU A 295 26.03 -25.78 -56.39
N PHE A 296 25.98 -24.56 -56.93
CA PHE A 296 26.15 -23.35 -56.13
C PHE A 296 25.04 -23.19 -55.08
N LYS A 297 23.78 -23.50 -55.42
CA LYS A 297 22.67 -23.49 -54.44
C LYS A 297 22.88 -24.49 -53.32
N ALA A 298 23.25 -25.73 -53.65
CA ALA A 298 23.56 -26.76 -52.66
C ALA A 298 24.77 -26.37 -51.81
N ALA A 299 25.80 -25.76 -52.42
CA ALA A 299 27.00 -25.28 -51.73
C ALA A 299 26.69 -24.22 -50.69
N VAL A 300 25.82 -23.25 -51.01
CA VAL A 300 25.37 -22.22 -50.06
C VAL A 300 24.74 -22.86 -48.82
N LEU A 301 23.88 -23.86 -49.02
CA LEU A 301 23.22 -24.57 -47.92
C LEU A 301 24.21 -25.39 -47.08
N ILE A 302 25.06 -26.16 -47.74
CA ILE A 302 26.02 -27.06 -47.09
C ILE A 302 27.06 -26.26 -46.32
N ASN A 303 27.63 -25.21 -46.91
CA ASN A 303 28.58 -24.32 -46.22
C ASN A 303 27.89 -23.53 -45.11
N GLY A 304 26.68 -23.03 -45.34
CA GLY A 304 25.92 -22.27 -44.35
C GLY A 304 25.58 -23.09 -43.09
N PHE A 305 25.29 -24.38 -43.26
CA PHE A 305 25.01 -25.31 -42.15
C PHE A 305 26.23 -26.11 -41.67
N GLY A 306 27.35 -26.01 -42.37
CA GLY A 306 28.57 -26.79 -42.10
C GLY A 306 28.30 -28.30 -42.16
N LEU A 307 27.64 -28.77 -43.22
CA LEU A 307 27.38 -30.20 -43.43
C LEU A 307 28.63 -30.86 -44.04
N ASN A 308 28.97 -32.06 -43.56
CA ASN A 308 30.03 -32.87 -44.15
C ASN A 308 29.51 -33.84 -45.22
N ALA A 309 30.41 -34.55 -45.89
CA ALA A 309 30.07 -35.48 -46.97
C ALA A 309 29.13 -36.62 -46.49
N ASP A 310 29.36 -37.16 -45.29
CA ASP A 310 28.54 -38.24 -44.72
C ASP A 310 27.12 -37.77 -44.41
N GLU A 311 26.97 -36.56 -43.86
CA GLU A 311 25.67 -35.95 -43.58
C GLU A 311 24.90 -35.67 -44.88
N VAL A 312 25.57 -35.12 -45.90
CA VAL A 312 24.94 -34.84 -47.20
C VAL A 312 24.47 -36.14 -47.85
N SER A 313 25.30 -37.17 -47.83
CA SER A 313 24.97 -38.50 -48.37
C SER A 313 23.82 -39.16 -47.60
N PHE A 314 23.86 -39.11 -46.26
CA PHE A 314 22.82 -39.67 -45.41
C PHE A 314 21.47 -38.96 -45.61
N LEU A 315 21.46 -37.64 -45.56
CA LEU A 315 20.26 -36.82 -45.71
C LEU A 315 19.63 -36.98 -47.10
N GLN A 316 20.44 -37.13 -48.16
CA GLN A 316 19.91 -37.38 -49.51
C GLN A 316 19.33 -38.81 -49.63
N SER A 317 20.03 -39.82 -49.11
CA SER A 317 19.58 -41.22 -49.18
C SER A 317 18.36 -41.52 -48.31
N HIS A 318 18.18 -40.76 -47.23
CA HIS A 318 17.05 -40.88 -46.28
C HIS A 318 16.09 -39.69 -46.38
N GLY A 319 16.01 -39.03 -47.54
CA GLY A 319 15.20 -37.81 -47.71
C GLY A 319 13.74 -37.95 -47.26
N SER A 320 13.14 -39.15 -47.37
CA SER A 320 11.78 -39.44 -46.88
C SER A 320 11.60 -39.26 -45.37
N ASP A 321 12.63 -39.57 -44.58
CA ASP A 321 12.61 -39.37 -43.12
C ASP A 321 12.75 -37.88 -42.74
N PHE A 322 13.14 -37.02 -43.70
CA PHE A 322 13.29 -35.57 -43.57
C PHE A 322 12.32 -34.79 -44.47
N ASP A 323 11.07 -35.27 -44.58
CA ASP A 323 9.97 -34.65 -45.35
C ASP A 323 10.24 -34.51 -46.86
N GLY A 324 10.97 -35.47 -47.43
CA GLY A 324 11.34 -35.49 -48.85
C GLY A 324 12.48 -34.52 -49.17
N LEU A 325 13.47 -34.39 -48.29
CA LEU A 325 14.65 -33.55 -48.52
C LEU A 325 15.42 -34.04 -49.76
N ASP A 326 15.63 -33.12 -50.72
CA ASP A 326 16.41 -33.35 -51.93
C ASP A 326 17.27 -32.11 -52.22
N PHE A 327 18.59 -32.28 -52.22
CA PHE A 327 19.53 -31.19 -52.50
C PHE A 327 19.45 -30.67 -53.95
N ASN A 328 18.79 -31.40 -54.86
CA ASN A 328 18.49 -30.89 -56.21
C ASN A 328 17.42 -29.77 -56.21
N ALA A 329 16.54 -29.77 -55.22
CA ALA A 329 15.34 -28.94 -55.20
C ALA A 329 14.92 -28.57 -53.76
N VAL A 330 15.82 -27.93 -53.00
CA VAL A 330 15.53 -27.52 -51.63
C VAL A 330 14.57 -26.32 -51.60
N ASP A 331 13.49 -26.45 -50.83
CA ASP A 331 12.56 -25.36 -50.52
C ASP A 331 12.69 -24.86 -49.08
N PHE A 332 11.90 -23.83 -48.71
CA PHE A 332 11.96 -23.23 -47.38
C PHE A 332 11.53 -24.17 -46.23
N ALA A 333 10.63 -25.13 -46.48
CA ALA A 333 10.20 -26.07 -45.44
C ALA A 333 11.34 -27.06 -45.11
N ARG A 334 11.98 -27.60 -46.15
CA ARG A 334 13.13 -28.51 -46.02
C ARG A 334 14.35 -27.78 -45.47
N TRP A 335 14.50 -26.49 -45.78
CA TRP A 335 15.50 -25.63 -45.15
C TRP A 335 15.31 -25.50 -43.62
N ARG A 336 14.08 -25.29 -43.14
CA ARG A 336 13.79 -25.29 -41.68
C ARG A 336 14.04 -26.65 -41.03
N ARG A 337 13.83 -27.74 -41.77
CA ARG A 337 14.16 -29.10 -41.33
C ARG A 337 15.67 -29.28 -41.13
N LEU A 338 16.46 -28.85 -42.12
CA LEU A 338 17.92 -28.83 -42.02
C LEU A 338 18.41 -27.98 -40.84
N GLU A 339 17.84 -26.78 -40.63
CA GLU A 339 18.16 -25.95 -39.47
C GLU A 339 17.87 -26.68 -38.15
N SER A 340 16.73 -27.39 -38.07
CA SER A 340 16.34 -28.12 -36.87
C SER A 340 17.32 -29.25 -36.53
N TYR A 341 17.73 -30.02 -37.55
CA TYR A 341 18.77 -31.04 -37.42
C TYR A 341 20.11 -30.44 -37.00
N VAL A 342 20.56 -29.39 -37.69
CA VAL A 342 21.85 -28.74 -37.42
C VAL A 342 21.88 -28.10 -36.05
N ARG A 343 20.79 -27.47 -35.62
CA ARG A 343 20.65 -26.91 -34.26
C ARG A 343 20.74 -28.00 -33.20
N LEU A 344 20.10 -29.15 -33.43
CA LEU A 344 20.24 -30.30 -32.52
C LEU A 344 21.70 -30.77 -32.50
N ARG A 345 22.28 -31.09 -33.66
CA ARG A 345 23.67 -31.54 -33.80
C ARG A 345 24.66 -30.62 -33.08
N ASN A 346 24.56 -29.31 -33.33
CA ASN A 346 25.48 -28.32 -32.76
C ASN A 346 25.28 -28.11 -31.25
N SER A 347 24.13 -28.52 -30.69
CA SER A 347 23.86 -28.46 -29.25
C SER A 347 24.39 -29.66 -28.46
N LEU A 348 24.87 -30.70 -29.15
CA LEU A 348 25.35 -31.94 -28.54
C LEU A 348 26.89 -32.01 -28.53
N PRO A 349 27.48 -32.70 -27.54
CA PRO A 349 28.92 -32.93 -27.52
C PRO A 349 29.34 -33.89 -28.65
N LYS A 350 30.62 -33.83 -29.05
CA LYS A 350 31.21 -34.81 -29.97
C LYS A 350 31.47 -36.11 -29.22
N LEU A 351 30.85 -37.20 -29.65
CA LEU A 351 30.91 -38.53 -29.03
C LEU A 351 31.27 -39.58 -30.09
N GLU A 352 31.59 -40.81 -29.65
CA GLU A 352 31.87 -41.94 -30.55
C GLU A 352 30.63 -42.39 -31.33
N THR A 353 29.45 -42.31 -30.72
CA THR A 353 28.16 -42.54 -31.41
C THR A 353 27.61 -41.23 -31.91
N THR A 354 27.43 -41.10 -33.22
CA THR A 354 26.89 -39.90 -33.86
C THR A 354 25.36 -39.94 -33.94
N LEU A 355 24.73 -38.80 -34.26
CA LEU A 355 23.29 -38.77 -34.54
C LEU A 355 22.92 -39.64 -35.75
N LEU A 356 23.79 -39.72 -36.76
CA LEU A 356 23.57 -40.57 -37.93
C LEU A 356 23.59 -42.05 -37.54
N ASP A 357 24.45 -42.45 -36.61
CA ASP A 357 24.48 -43.82 -36.06
C ASP A 357 23.19 -44.17 -35.31
N LEU A 358 22.65 -43.21 -34.54
CA LEU A 358 21.34 -43.36 -33.89
C LEU A 358 20.21 -43.49 -34.92
N PHE A 359 20.19 -42.66 -35.96
CA PHE A 359 19.14 -42.66 -36.99
C PHE A 359 19.17 -43.94 -37.83
N THR A 360 20.37 -44.40 -38.20
CA THR A 360 20.56 -45.68 -38.90
C THR A 360 20.14 -46.86 -38.05
N TRP A 361 20.51 -46.90 -36.77
CA TRP A 361 20.06 -47.94 -35.84
C TRP A 361 18.54 -47.91 -35.66
N ALA A 362 17.94 -46.73 -35.52
CA ALA A 362 16.49 -46.55 -35.40
C ALA A 362 15.71 -47.08 -36.63
N ALA A 363 16.33 -47.05 -37.82
CA ALA A 363 15.74 -47.63 -39.03
C ALA A 363 15.74 -49.16 -39.01
N LYS A 364 16.70 -49.80 -38.32
CA LYS A 364 16.85 -51.25 -38.18
C LYS A 364 17.35 -51.61 -36.77
N PRO A 365 16.47 -51.56 -35.76
CA PRO A 365 16.89 -51.70 -34.37
C PRO A 365 17.39 -53.12 -34.08
N ASP A 366 18.47 -53.20 -33.31
CA ASP A 366 19.00 -54.44 -32.73
C ASP A 366 18.38 -54.66 -31.35
N ALA A 367 17.84 -55.87 -31.11
CA ALA A 367 17.25 -56.27 -29.84
C ALA A 367 18.24 -56.28 -28.66
N SER A 368 19.55 -56.26 -28.92
CA SER A 368 20.60 -56.24 -27.89
C SER A 368 20.78 -54.88 -27.20
N LYS A 369 20.25 -53.78 -27.75
CA LYS A 369 20.43 -52.41 -27.24
C LYS A 369 19.09 -51.75 -26.96
N THR A 370 18.99 -51.00 -25.86
CA THR A 370 17.77 -50.21 -25.56
C THR A 370 17.79 -48.84 -26.25
N LEU A 371 16.61 -48.32 -26.61
CA LEU A 371 16.48 -47.01 -27.25
C LEU A 371 17.09 -45.87 -26.39
N SER A 372 16.87 -45.90 -25.08
CA SER A 372 17.43 -44.89 -24.18
C SER A 372 18.96 -44.94 -24.12
N GLU A 373 19.58 -46.11 -24.18
CA GLU A 373 21.04 -46.23 -24.28
C GLU A 373 21.59 -45.63 -25.57
N GLN A 374 20.92 -45.85 -26.70
CA GLN A 374 21.33 -45.25 -27.98
C GLN A 374 21.16 -43.73 -27.97
N ILE A 375 20.05 -43.21 -27.43
CA ILE A 375 19.85 -41.76 -27.28
C ILE A 375 20.92 -41.17 -26.36
N CYS A 376 21.20 -41.79 -25.21
CA CYS A 376 22.23 -41.32 -24.29
C CYS A 376 23.63 -41.37 -24.92
N GLY A 377 23.93 -42.42 -25.67
CA GLY A 377 25.20 -42.57 -26.39
C GLY A 377 25.43 -41.46 -27.43
N ALA A 378 24.38 -40.98 -28.09
CA ALA A 378 24.46 -39.92 -29.09
C ALA A 378 24.32 -38.49 -28.52
N THR A 379 23.78 -38.32 -27.30
CA THR A 379 23.42 -37.00 -26.75
C THR A 379 24.14 -36.62 -25.45
N ASN A 380 24.67 -37.60 -24.72
CA ASN A 380 25.14 -37.49 -23.34
C ASN A 380 24.05 -37.02 -22.34
N TRP A 381 22.76 -37.17 -22.67
CA TRP A 381 21.68 -36.88 -21.72
C TRP A 381 21.59 -37.97 -20.63
N HIS A 382 21.13 -37.59 -19.43
CA HIS A 382 21.00 -38.54 -18.33
C HIS A 382 19.94 -39.62 -18.62
N LYS A 383 20.34 -40.89 -18.58
CA LYS A 383 19.48 -42.05 -18.88
C LYS A 383 18.18 -42.04 -18.10
N GLU A 384 18.22 -41.77 -16.80
CA GLU A 384 17.01 -41.71 -15.95
C GLU A 384 15.98 -40.66 -16.45
N LYS A 385 16.43 -39.48 -16.88
CA LYS A 385 15.54 -38.43 -17.39
C LYS A 385 14.98 -38.81 -18.76
N VAL A 386 15.79 -39.43 -19.61
CA VAL A 386 15.36 -39.92 -20.92
C VAL A 386 14.32 -41.03 -20.75
N ASP A 387 14.59 -42.04 -19.91
CA ASP A 387 13.65 -43.13 -19.62
C ASP A 387 12.31 -42.61 -19.12
N LYS A 388 12.31 -41.63 -18.20
CA LYS A 388 11.09 -40.95 -17.76
C LYS A 388 10.35 -40.34 -18.94
N LEU A 389 11.00 -39.56 -19.79
CA LEU A 389 10.31 -38.90 -20.91
C LEU A 389 9.78 -39.88 -21.97
N LEU A 390 10.45 -41.02 -22.17
CA LEU A 390 10.03 -42.05 -23.14
C LEU A 390 8.83 -42.88 -22.65
N ALA A 391 8.57 -42.91 -21.35
CA ALA A 391 7.52 -43.75 -20.74
C ALA A 391 6.11 -43.48 -21.30
N GLU A 392 5.28 -44.53 -21.30
CA GLU A 392 3.90 -44.55 -21.82
C GLU A 392 3.01 -43.49 -21.16
N ASN A 393 3.20 -43.24 -19.86
CA ASN A 393 2.43 -42.25 -19.10
C ASN A 393 2.88 -40.79 -19.34
N HIS A 394 3.89 -40.56 -20.20
CA HIS A 394 4.45 -39.24 -20.52
C HIS A 394 4.33 -38.91 -22.02
N PHE A 395 5.42 -39.04 -22.81
CA PHE A 395 5.35 -38.76 -24.25
C PHE A 395 5.08 -39.99 -25.10
N ASP A 396 5.16 -41.19 -24.54
CA ASP A 396 4.96 -42.46 -25.23
C ASP A 396 5.83 -42.55 -26.50
N LEU A 397 7.14 -42.47 -26.30
CA LEU A 397 8.14 -42.42 -27.38
C LEU A 397 9.11 -43.60 -27.31
N ASN A 398 8.79 -44.69 -26.62
CA ASN A 398 9.67 -45.85 -26.53
C ASN A 398 9.60 -46.73 -27.81
N HIS A 399 9.80 -46.09 -28.96
CA HIS A 399 9.50 -46.57 -30.29
C HIS A 399 10.64 -46.15 -31.23
N PRO A 400 11.60 -47.04 -31.55
CA PRO A 400 12.78 -46.70 -32.34
C PRO A 400 12.46 -46.01 -33.67
N GLU A 401 11.36 -46.35 -34.33
CA GLU A 401 10.93 -45.76 -35.60
C GLU A 401 10.66 -44.25 -35.53
N LYS A 402 10.44 -43.69 -34.33
CA LYS A 402 10.27 -42.25 -34.10
C LYS A 402 11.60 -41.48 -34.03
N PHE A 403 12.73 -42.17 -34.08
CA PHE A 403 14.08 -41.63 -33.94
C PHE A 403 14.93 -41.82 -35.21
N LYS A 404 14.29 -41.94 -36.38
CA LYS A 404 14.98 -41.89 -37.69
C LYS A 404 15.43 -40.47 -38.06
N ASN A 405 15.00 -39.46 -37.30
CA ASN A 405 15.28 -38.05 -37.51
C ASN A 405 15.27 -37.27 -36.17
N GLU A 406 15.43 -35.96 -36.23
CA GLU A 406 15.61 -35.07 -35.10
C GLU A 406 14.33 -34.68 -34.33
N VAL A 407 13.11 -34.97 -34.82
CA VAL A 407 11.85 -34.42 -34.25
C VAL A 407 11.68 -34.83 -32.80
N SER A 408 11.73 -36.13 -32.53
CA SER A 408 11.51 -36.68 -31.21
C SER A 408 12.62 -36.23 -30.26
N LEU A 409 13.87 -36.16 -30.75
CA LEU A 409 15.00 -35.66 -29.96
C LEU A 409 14.84 -34.18 -29.59
N LEU A 410 14.37 -33.32 -30.50
CA LEU A 410 14.09 -31.91 -30.19
C LEU A 410 12.98 -31.77 -29.14
N LYS A 411 11.94 -32.61 -29.22
CA LYS A 411 10.87 -32.65 -28.21
C LYS A 411 11.41 -33.05 -26.83
N LEU A 412 12.25 -34.08 -26.77
CA LEU A 412 12.92 -34.50 -25.54
C LEU A 412 13.85 -33.40 -25.00
N GLN A 413 14.66 -32.78 -25.86
CA GLN A 413 15.55 -31.69 -25.47
C GLN A 413 14.78 -30.52 -24.86
N PHE A 414 13.65 -30.12 -25.46
CA PHE A 414 12.82 -29.05 -24.94
C PHE A 414 12.24 -29.39 -23.56
N ALA A 415 11.75 -30.62 -23.38
CA ALA A 415 11.25 -31.08 -22.09
C ALA A 415 12.34 -31.12 -21.01
N LEU A 416 13.57 -31.56 -21.36
CA LEU A 416 14.72 -31.52 -20.44
C LEU A 416 15.06 -30.08 -20.05
N LYS A 417 15.08 -29.13 -21.00
CA LYS A 417 15.28 -27.70 -20.72
C LYS A 417 14.23 -27.14 -19.76
N VAL A 418 12.96 -27.51 -19.93
CA VAL A 418 11.87 -27.10 -19.02
C VAL A 418 12.07 -27.72 -17.63
N ALA A 419 12.39 -29.01 -17.57
CA ALA A 419 12.62 -29.72 -16.31
C ALA A 419 13.81 -29.13 -15.54
N ASP A 420 14.90 -28.81 -16.22
CA ASP A 420 16.10 -28.21 -15.61
C ASP A 420 15.84 -26.76 -15.15
N LYS A 421 15.11 -25.98 -15.93
CA LYS A 421 14.72 -24.60 -15.55
C LYS A 421 13.81 -24.56 -14.33
N ILE A 422 12.91 -25.53 -14.20
CA ILE A 422 12.00 -25.65 -13.05
C ILE A 422 12.67 -26.43 -11.91
N GLY A 423 13.71 -27.22 -12.15
CA GLY A 423 14.40 -27.98 -11.11
C GLY A 423 13.49 -28.96 -10.36
N ILE A 424 12.49 -29.53 -11.04
CA ILE A 424 11.52 -30.48 -10.46
C ILE A 424 11.54 -31.79 -11.25
N ASP A 425 11.23 -32.88 -10.55
CA ASP A 425 11.09 -34.20 -11.16
C ASP A 425 10.09 -34.19 -12.33
N ILE A 426 10.47 -34.87 -13.42
CA ILE A 426 9.73 -34.90 -14.67
C ILE A 426 8.32 -35.46 -14.48
N GLY A 427 8.15 -36.50 -13.65
CA GLY A 427 6.83 -37.08 -13.40
C GLY A 427 5.88 -36.07 -12.78
N ARG A 428 6.37 -35.27 -11.83
CA ARG A 428 5.57 -34.21 -11.18
C ARG A 428 5.19 -33.09 -12.16
N LEU A 429 6.06 -32.74 -13.10
CA LEU A 429 5.74 -31.76 -14.15
C LEU A 429 4.60 -32.24 -15.06
N PHE A 430 4.58 -33.53 -15.40
CA PHE A 430 3.46 -34.11 -16.15
C PHE A 430 2.17 -34.15 -15.32
N GLU A 431 2.25 -34.39 -14.01
CA GLU A 431 1.08 -34.26 -13.14
C GLU A 431 0.51 -32.84 -13.12
N TRP A 432 1.37 -31.82 -13.08
CA TRP A 432 0.96 -30.41 -13.15
C TRP A 432 0.38 -30.02 -14.51
N ALA A 433 0.86 -30.64 -15.59
CA ALA A 433 0.43 -30.35 -16.95
C ALA A 433 -0.92 -31.00 -17.32
N LYS A 434 -1.46 -31.91 -16.50
CA LYS A 434 -2.75 -32.56 -16.77
C LYS A 434 -3.89 -31.55 -16.59
N PRO A 435 -4.63 -31.19 -17.66
CA PRO A 435 -5.73 -30.24 -17.55
C PRO A 435 -6.86 -30.86 -16.71
N SER A 436 -7.30 -30.15 -15.68
CA SER A 436 -8.39 -30.53 -14.80
C SER A 436 -9.16 -29.28 -14.36
N SER A 437 -10.47 -29.43 -14.15
CA SER A 437 -11.35 -28.40 -13.56
C SER A 437 -11.83 -28.77 -12.15
N LYS A 438 -11.43 -29.94 -11.63
CA LYS A 438 -11.84 -30.40 -10.29
C LYS A 438 -11.06 -29.63 -9.22
N PHE A 439 -11.77 -28.99 -8.29
CA PHE A 439 -11.18 -28.13 -7.26
C PHE A 439 -10.07 -28.81 -6.45
N TRP A 440 -10.34 -29.96 -5.81
CA TRP A 440 -9.36 -30.61 -4.93
C TRP A 440 -8.06 -31.01 -5.64
N PRO A 441 -8.09 -31.64 -6.83
CA PRO A 441 -6.89 -31.84 -7.63
C PRO A 441 -6.13 -30.55 -7.97
N CYS A 442 -6.83 -29.51 -8.47
CA CYS A 442 -6.20 -28.24 -8.82
C CYS A 442 -5.60 -27.53 -7.60
N HIS A 443 -6.29 -27.57 -6.45
CA HIS A 443 -5.82 -27.02 -5.20
C HIS A 443 -4.56 -27.73 -4.71
N LYS A 444 -4.53 -29.07 -4.78
CA LYS A 444 -3.33 -29.85 -4.45
C LYS A 444 -2.14 -29.50 -5.36
N ILE A 445 -2.37 -29.39 -6.68
CA ILE A 445 -1.34 -28.97 -7.64
C ILE A 445 -0.84 -27.55 -7.33
N ALA A 446 -1.75 -26.61 -7.01
CA ALA A 446 -1.39 -25.25 -6.67
C ALA A 446 -0.56 -25.16 -5.38
N GLU A 447 -0.95 -25.90 -4.32
CA GLU A 447 -0.17 -25.99 -3.08
C GLU A 447 1.21 -26.60 -3.31
N ASP A 448 1.28 -27.65 -4.12
CA ASP A 448 2.54 -28.28 -4.51
C ASP A 448 3.48 -27.31 -5.25
N ILE A 449 2.93 -26.50 -6.17
CA ILE A 449 3.68 -25.43 -6.85
C ILE A 449 4.15 -24.38 -5.83
N ARG A 450 3.27 -23.94 -4.91
CA ARG A 450 3.63 -22.95 -3.88
C ARG A 450 4.76 -23.44 -2.98
N LEU A 451 4.69 -24.68 -2.51
CA LEU A 451 5.73 -25.30 -1.68
C LEU A 451 7.06 -25.43 -2.45
N THR A 452 6.97 -25.76 -3.74
CA THR A 452 8.14 -25.83 -4.63
C THR A 452 8.81 -24.47 -4.83
N VAL A 453 8.02 -23.41 -5.04
CA VAL A 453 8.59 -22.06 -5.17
C VAL A 453 9.20 -21.65 -3.83
N ARG A 454 8.49 -21.92 -2.71
CA ARG A 454 8.97 -21.64 -1.35
C ARG A 454 10.32 -22.28 -1.05
N SER A 455 10.54 -23.54 -1.47
CA SER A 455 11.76 -24.27 -1.17
C SER A 455 13.01 -23.72 -1.85
N ARG A 456 12.88 -22.80 -2.81
CA ARG A 456 14.02 -22.15 -3.49
C ARG A 456 14.54 -20.91 -2.78
N PHE A 457 13.82 -20.39 -1.78
CA PHE A 457 14.16 -19.16 -1.08
C PHE A 457 14.31 -19.43 0.41
N ASP A 458 15.29 -18.78 1.03
CA ASP A 458 15.41 -18.70 2.49
C ASP A 458 14.27 -17.86 3.11
N GLN A 459 14.24 -17.72 4.43
CA GLN A 459 13.15 -17.00 5.12
C GLN A 459 13.11 -15.52 4.72
N GLU A 460 14.26 -14.85 4.66
CA GLU A 460 14.37 -13.41 4.41
C GLU A 460 14.02 -13.05 2.96
N SER A 461 14.53 -13.81 1.98
CA SER A 461 14.24 -13.55 0.56
C SER A 461 12.80 -13.88 0.18
N TRP A 462 12.18 -14.84 0.88
CA TRP A 462 10.80 -15.24 0.60
C TRP A 462 9.78 -14.14 0.85
N GLU A 463 9.96 -13.34 1.91
CA GLU A 463 9.02 -12.27 2.25
C GLU A 463 8.94 -11.21 1.13
N GLN A 464 10.06 -10.94 0.46
CA GLN A 464 10.12 -10.01 -0.68
C GLN A 464 9.50 -10.60 -1.95
N VAL A 465 9.75 -11.88 -2.24
CA VAL A 465 9.27 -12.55 -3.47
C VAL A 465 7.78 -12.89 -3.37
N VAL A 466 7.30 -13.27 -2.19
CA VAL A 466 5.92 -13.74 -2.02
C VAL A 466 4.89 -12.62 -2.08
N LYS A 467 5.26 -11.39 -1.69
CA LYS A 467 4.34 -10.24 -1.64
C LYS A 467 3.70 -9.96 -3.01
N PRO A 468 4.44 -9.68 -4.10
CA PRO A 468 3.82 -9.41 -5.41
C PRO A 468 3.01 -10.59 -5.97
N LEU A 469 3.44 -11.83 -5.69
CA LEU A 469 2.72 -13.04 -6.09
C LEU A 469 1.36 -13.16 -5.38
N ASN A 470 1.36 -13.03 -4.05
CA ASN A 470 0.14 -13.09 -3.25
C ASN A 470 -0.78 -11.90 -3.51
N ASP A 471 -0.22 -10.72 -3.81
CA ASP A 471 -1.01 -9.52 -4.08
C ASP A 471 -1.84 -9.68 -5.36
N GLN A 472 -1.25 -10.23 -6.43
CA GLN A 472 -2.03 -10.58 -7.62
C GLN A 472 -3.14 -11.61 -7.31
N LEU A 473 -2.81 -12.65 -6.53
CA LEU A 473 -3.79 -13.68 -6.16
C LEU A 473 -4.92 -13.11 -5.29
N ARG A 474 -4.61 -12.24 -4.31
CA ARG A 474 -5.60 -11.58 -3.45
C ARG A 474 -6.56 -10.73 -4.25
N ARG A 475 -6.07 -9.98 -5.25
CA ARG A 475 -6.94 -9.20 -6.16
C ARG A 475 -7.91 -10.09 -6.92
N ASN A 476 -7.39 -11.14 -7.56
CA ASN A 476 -8.22 -12.10 -8.31
C ASN A 476 -9.25 -12.80 -7.40
N GLN A 477 -8.84 -13.19 -6.18
CA GLN A 477 -9.73 -13.81 -5.20
C GLN A 477 -10.82 -12.85 -4.71
N ARG A 478 -10.46 -11.60 -4.43
CA ARG A 478 -11.40 -10.54 -4.06
C ARG A 478 -12.44 -10.31 -5.15
N GLU A 479 -12.01 -10.13 -6.39
CA GLU A 479 -12.91 -9.95 -7.54
C GLU A 479 -13.85 -11.14 -7.72
N ALA A 480 -13.32 -12.36 -7.63
CA ALA A 480 -14.13 -13.58 -7.70
C ALA A 480 -15.15 -13.65 -6.55
N LEU A 481 -14.76 -13.31 -5.31
CA LEU A 481 -15.63 -13.28 -4.15
C LEU A 481 -16.71 -12.20 -4.26
N VAL A 482 -16.38 -10.99 -4.71
CA VAL A 482 -17.35 -9.91 -4.94
C VAL A 482 -18.39 -10.35 -5.96
N ASN A 483 -17.95 -10.87 -7.11
CA ASN A 483 -18.86 -11.38 -8.15
C ASN A 483 -19.74 -12.53 -7.64
N TYR A 484 -19.18 -13.41 -6.81
CA TYR A 484 -19.93 -14.50 -6.18
C TYR A 484 -20.96 -14.00 -5.15
N LEU A 485 -20.61 -12.98 -4.36
CA LEU A 485 -21.47 -12.44 -3.30
C LEU A 485 -22.67 -11.66 -3.86
N VAL A 486 -22.47 -10.86 -4.92
CA VAL A 486 -23.55 -10.07 -5.56
C VAL A 486 -24.66 -10.95 -6.16
N VAL A 487 -24.38 -12.21 -6.47
CA VAL A 487 -25.39 -13.16 -6.98
C VAL A 487 -26.10 -13.97 -5.89
N GLN A 488 -25.69 -13.86 -4.62
CA GLN A 488 -26.30 -14.65 -3.55
C GLN A 488 -27.73 -14.19 -3.25
N PRO A 489 -28.70 -15.12 -3.13
CA PRO A 489 -30.11 -14.77 -2.89
C PRO A 489 -30.30 -13.86 -1.66
N VAL A 490 -29.69 -14.21 -0.53
CA VAL A 490 -29.82 -13.46 0.74
C VAL A 490 -29.34 -12.01 0.61
N LEU A 491 -28.26 -11.78 -0.14
CA LEU A 491 -27.72 -10.43 -0.34
C LEU A 491 -28.57 -9.63 -1.33
N ARG A 492 -29.10 -10.27 -2.38
CA ARG A 492 -30.05 -9.64 -3.30
C ARG A 492 -31.37 -9.27 -2.63
N GLU A 493 -31.88 -10.12 -1.73
CA GLU A 493 -33.07 -9.84 -0.91
C GLU A 493 -32.85 -8.62 -0.01
N TRP A 494 -31.63 -8.41 0.49
CA TRP A 494 -31.27 -7.20 1.24
C TRP A 494 -31.15 -5.94 0.34
N GLY A 495 -30.98 -6.12 -0.97
CA GLY A 495 -30.83 -5.05 -1.95
C GLY A 495 -29.40 -4.84 -2.47
N VAL A 496 -28.49 -5.80 -2.25
CA VAL A 496 -27.12 -5.73 -2.78
C VAL A 496 -27.11 -6.00 -4.29
N ILE A 497 -26.64 -5.04 -5.08
CA ILE A 497 -26.57 -5.14 -6.54
C ILE A 497 -25.15 -5.01 -7.11
N ASP A 498 -24.23 -4.44 -6.35
CA ASP A 498 -22.85 -4.14 -6.76
C ASP A 498 -21.90 -4.12 -5.55
N ALA A 499 -20.64 -3.74 -5.80
CA ALA A 499 -19.61 -3.64 -4.78
C ALA A 499 -19.87 -2.53 -3.75
N ASP A 500 -20.48 -1.41 -4.16
CA ASP A 500 -20.82 -0.31 -3.25
C ASP A 500 -21.91 -0.75 -2.27
N SER A 501 -22.91 -1.48 -2.75
CA SER A 501 -23.95 -2.08 -1.91
C SER A 501 -23.38 -3.13 -0.94
N LEU A 502 -22.32 -3.85 -1.33
CA LEU A 502 -21.60 -4.77 -0.44
C LEU A 502 -20.84 -4.01 0.66
N PHE A 503 -20.25 -2.87 0.34
CA PHE A 503 -19.63 -1.97 1.32
C PHE A 503 -20.68 -1.48 2.33
N GLU A 504 -21.87 -1.10 1.87
CA GLU A 504 -22.96 -0.70 2.77
C GLU A 504 -23.40 -1.82 3.72
N PHE A 505 -23.45 -3.07 3.22
CA PHE A 505 -23.86 -4.23 4.01
C PHE A 505 -22.78 -4.66 5.01
N PHE A 506 -21.53 -4.79 4.58
CA PHE A 506 -20.43 -5.30 5.42
C PHE A 506 -19.69 -4.21 6.21
N LEU A 507 -19.93 -2.93 5.90
CA LEU A 507 -19.27 -1.76 6.50
C LEU A 507 -17.74 -1.78 6.37
N ILE A 508 -17.24 -2.48 5.35
CA ILE A 508 -15.84 -2.58 4.97
C ILE A 508 -15.72 -2.43 3.46
N ASP A 509 -14.71 -1.69 3.03
CA ASP A 509 -14.45 -1.48 1.62
C ASP A 509 -13.99 -2.80 0.97
N VAL A 510 -14.88 -3.40 0.17
CA VAL A 510 -14.62 -4.64 -0.58
C VAL A 510 -13.80 -4.41 -1.85
N GLN A 511 -13.54 -3.16 -2.22
CA GLN A 511 -12.72 -2.73 -3.36
C GLN A 511 -11.33 -2.23 -2.93
N MET A 512 -10.99 -2.30 -1.64
CA MET A 512 -9.68 -1.89 -1.16
C MET A 512 -8.56 -2.81 -1.71
N GLU A 513 -7.47 -2.20 -2.17
CA GLU A 513 -6.31 -2.89 -2.75
C GLU A 513 -5.34 -3.43 -1.68
N CYS A 514 -4.50 -4.40 -2.07
CA CYS A 514 -3.59 -5.11 -1.16
C CYS A 514 -2.48 -4.24 -0.52
N CYS A 515 -2.27 -3.02 -1.01
CA CYS A 515 -1.25 -2.10 -0.50
C CYS A 515 -1.67 -1.35 0.78
N MET A 516 -2.97 -1.34 1.12
CA MET A 516 -3.49 -0.63 2.28
C MET A 516 -3.49 -1.52 3.52
N GLU A 517 -2.41 -1.45 4.30
CA GLU A 517 -2.25 -2.24 5.53
C GLU A 517 -2.99 -1.59 6.71
N THR A 518 -3.85 -2.35 7.40
CA THR A 518 -4.59 -1.90 8.59
C THR A 518 -4.62 -2.99 9.66
N SER A 519 -4.74 -2.61 10.93
CA SER A 519 -4.93 -3.57 12.01
C SER A 519 -6.40 -3.99 12.12
N ARG A 520 -6.66 -5.22 12.58
CA ARG A 520 -8.03 -5.73 12.75
C ARG A 520 -8.87 -4.85 13.67
N ILE A 521 -8.28 -4.29 14.73
CA ILE A 521 -8.95 -3.39 15.67
C ILE A 521 -9.29 -2.07 14.99
N LYS A 522 -8.36 -1.49 14.21
CA LYS A 522 -8.61 -0.25 13.48
C LYS A 522 -9.74 -0.43 12.47
N GLN A 523 -9.77 -1.54 11.73
CA GLN A 523 -10.86 -1.84 10.81
C GLN A 523 -12.21 -1.98 11.52
N ALA A 524 -12.26 -2.67 12.67
CA ALA A 524 -13.48 -2.79 13.46
C ALA A 524 -13.99 -1.42 13.95
N ILE A 525 -13.08 -0.56 14.43
CA ILE A 525 -13.41 0.82 14.83
C ILE A 525 -14.00 1.60 13.63
N SER A 526 -13.36 1.55 12.46
CA SER A 526 -13.86 2.21 11.24
C SER A 526 -15.25 1.72 10.85
N SER A 527 -15.52 0.41 10.98
CA SER A 527 -16.82 -0.19 10.65
C SER A 527 -17.91 0.32 11.60
N VAL A 528 -17.62 0.39 12.92
CA VAL A 528 -18.56 0.95 13.91
C VAL A 528 -18.76 2.45 13.69
N GLN A 529 -17.70 3.21 13.39
CA GLN A 529 -17.81 4.64 13.11
C GLN A 529 -18.70 4.91 11.90
N LEU A 530 -18.52 4.12 10.83
CA LEU A 530 -19.36 4.19 9.64
C LEU A 530 -20.81 3.85 9.97
N PHE A 531 -21.08 2.81 10.74
CA PHE A 531 -22.43 2.44 11.18
C PHE A 531 -23.14 3.57 11.95
N VAL A 532 -22.44 4.20 12.89
CA VAL A 532 -22.99 5.32 13.67
C VAL A 532 -23.28 6.52 12.76
N GLN A 533 -22.39 6.82 11.81
CA GLN A 533 -22.61 7.89 10.84
C GLN A 533 -23.84 7.61 9.96
N ARG A 534 -23.99 6.37 9.47
CA ARG A 534 -25.16 5.93 8.69
C ARG A 534 -26.45 6.05 9.51
N SER A 535 -26.40 5.72 10.80
CA SER A 535 -27.52 5.88 11.72
C SER A 535 -27.94 7.36 11.83
N PHE A 536 -26.99 8.29 11.98
CA PHE A 536 -27.32 9.73 12.02
C PHE A 536 -27.86 10.30 10.71
N MET A 537 -27.46 9.72 9.58
CA MET A 537 -28.00 10.05 8.26
C MET A 537 -29.39 9.45 8.00
N GLY A 538 -29.92 8.62 8.91
CA GLY A 538 -31.21 7.95 8.75
C GLY A 538 -31.17 6.75 7.80
N LEU A 539 -29.99 6.32 7.34
CA LEU A 539 -29.83 5.20 6.40
C LEU A 539 -30.17 3.84 7.02
N GLU A 540 -30.16 3.77 8.37
CA GLU A 540 -30.46 2.58 9.15
C GLU A 540 -31.92 2.56 9.68
N GLU A 541 -32.75 3.55 9.35
CA GLU A 541 -34.14 3.63 9.82
C GLU A 541 -34.98 2.43 9.34
N LYS A 542 -34.72 1.96 8.11
CA LYS A 542 -35.35 0.75 7.54
C LYS A 542 -35.07 -0.53 8.35
N HIS A 543 -34.07 -0.49 9.23
CA HIS A 543 -33.65 -1.59 10.10
C HIS A 543 -33.98 -1.35 11.58
N GLY A 544 -34.75 -0.30 11.90
CA GLY A 544 -35.22 -0.01 13.26
C GLY A 544 -34.30 0.88 14.09
N VAL A 545 -33.26 1.48 13.50
CA VAL A 545 -32.37 2.43 14.18
C VAL A 545 -32.73 3.85 13.77
N HIS A 546 -33.46 4.56 14.64
CA HIS A 546 -33.83 5.95 14.41
C HIS A 546 -32.63 6.90 14.46
N ASN A 547 -32.70 8.01 13.71
CA ASN A 547 -31.62 8.99 13.61
C ASN A 547 -31.28 9.75 14.92
N ASN A 548 -32.09 9.57 15.97
CA ASN A 548 -31.94 10.12 17.32
C ASN A 548 -31.67 9.03 18.38
N ALA A 549 -31.46 7.77 17.96
CA ALA A 549 -31.20 6.65 18.87
C ALA A 549 -29.84 6.77 19.59
N LEU A 550 -28.92 7.58 19.07
CA LEU A 550 -27.59 7.82 19.62
C LEU A 550 -27.40 9.31 19.95
N ASP A 551 -26.60 9.58 20.98
CA ASP A 551 -26.26 10.95 21.40
C ASP A 551 -25.25 11.58 20.43
N ARG A 552 -25.74 12.49 19.59
CA ARG A 552 -24.95 13.22 18.59
C ARG A 552 -23.88 14.11 19.23
N GLY A 553 -24.23 14.83 20.30
CA GLY A 553 -23.31 15.75 20.98
C GLY A 553 -22.13 15.00 21.59
N ARG A 554 -22.39 13.81 22.12
CA ARG A 554 -21.33 12.94 22.64
C ARG A 554 -20.51 12.27 21.54
N TRP A 555 -21.15 11.86 20.44
CA TRP A 555 -20.44 11.21 19.34
C TRP A 555 -19.41 12.12 18.67
N GLU A 556 -19.69 13.43 18.60
CA GLU A 556 -18.84 14.42 17.91
C GLU A 556 -17.36 14.32 18.30
N TRP A 557 -17.07 14.20 19.60
CA TRP A 557 -15.71 14.03 20.10
C TRP A 557 -15.32 12.56 20.26
N MET A 558 -16.27 11.66 20.57
CA MET A 558 -16.01 10.24 20.81
C MET A 558 -15.59 9.48 19.54
N GLN A 559 -16.06 9.92 18.37
CA GLN A 559 -15.71 9.30 17.09
C GLN A 559 -14.19 9.37 16.81
N LYS A 560 -13.47 10.35 17.35
CA LYS A 560 -12.03 10.48 17.16
C LYS A 560 -11.30 9.78 18.29
N TYR A 561 -10.65 8.63 18.00
CA TYR A 561 -9.98 7.80 19.02
C TYR A 561 -9.05 8.60 19.94
N ARG A 562 -8.22 9.51 19.42
CA ARG A 562 -7.29 10.33 20.22
C ARG A 562 -8.00 11.33 21.14
N VAL A 563 -9.13 11.86 20.70
CA VAL A 563 -9.93 12.79 21.48
C VAL A 563 -10.70 12.04 22.56
N TRP A 564 -11.23 10.87 22.24
CA TRP A 564 -11.80 9.94 23.23
C TRP A 564 -10.77 9.51 24.28
N GLU A 565 -9.57 9.12 23.86
CA GLU A 565 -8.45 8.75 24.74
C GLU A 565 -8.07 9.89 25.67
N ALA A 566 -7.94 11.11 25.14
CA ALA A 566 -7.66 12.30 25.94
C ALA A 566 -8.76 12.56 26.97
N ASN A 567 -10.04 12.46 26.61
CA ASN A 567 -11.14 12.64 27.55
C ASN A 567 -11.08 11.62 28.70
N ARG A 568 -10.74 10.35 28.39
CA ARG A 568 -10.57 9.31 29.42
C ARG A 568 -9.40 9.61 30.35
N LYS A 569 -8.29 10.11 29.81
CA LYS A 569 -7.14 10.55 30.61
C LYS A 569 -7.47 11.77 31.48
N VAL A 570 -8.34 12.68 31.04
CA VAL A 570 -8.86 13.78 31.87
C VAL A 570 -9.63 13.24 33.07
N PHE A 571 -10.42 12.18 32.91
CA PHE A 571 -11.07 11.54 34.05
C PHE A 571 -10.08 10.79 34.95
N LEU A 572 -9.14 10.04 34.40
CA LEU A 572 -8.21 9.22 35.21
C LEU A 572 -7.20 10.08 35.98
N TYR A 573 -6.58 11.02 35.26
CA TYR A 573 -5.47 11.84 35.72
C TYR A 573 -5.75 13.33 35.48
N PRO A 574 -6.84 13.89 36.06
CA PRO A 574 -7.18 15.31 35.89
C PRO A 574 -6.03 16.24 36.31
N GLU A 575 -5.19 15.83 37.26
CA GLU A 575 -4.02 16.58 37.74
C GLU A 575 -3.07 17.03 36.62
N ASN A 576 -2.98 16.28 35.52
CA ASN A 576 -2.14 16.61 34.37
C ASN A 576 -2.75 17.69 33.46
N TRP A 577 -4.04 17.99 33.62
CA TRP A 577 -4.83 18.85 32.73
C TRP A 577 -5.42 20.08 33.44
N LEU A 578 -5.25 20.20 34.75
CA LEU A 578 -5.74 21.33 35.52
C LEU A 578 -5.01 22.63 35.15
N ASP A 579 -5.78 23.62 34.71
CA ASP A 579 -5.34 24.99 34.47
C ASP A 579 -6.26 25.96 35.24
N PRO A 580 -5.73 26.77 36.17
CA PRO A 580 -6.51 27.73 36.95
C PRO A 580 -7.41 28.65 36.11
N HIS A 581 -7.01 28.96 34.87
CA HIS A 581 -7.72 29.86 33.98
C HIS A 581 -8.95 29.19 33.34
N LEU A 582 -8.98 27.86 33.21
CA LEU A 582 -10.01 27.11 32.48
C LEU A 582 -11.10 26.51 33.40
N ARG A 583 -11.17 26.97 34.66
CA ARG A 583 -12.18 26.53 35.63
C ARG A 583 -13.60 27.01 35.23
N ASP A 584 -14.57 26.10 35.27
CA ASP A 584 -15.96 26.32 34.79
C ASP A 584 -16.84 27.08 35.80
N ASP A 585 -16.54 27.01 37.09
CA ASP A 585 -17.35 27.54 38.19
C ASP A 585 -16.86 28.89 38.75
N LYS A 586 -15.93 29.57 38.04
CA LYS A 586 -15.38 30.87 38.48
C LYS A 586 -16.49 31.89 38.79
N SER A 587 -16.49 32.41 40.02
CA SER A 587 -17.37 33.52 40.37
C SER A 587 -17.06 34.77 39.53
N PRO A 588 -18.04 35.65 39.28
CA PRO A 588 -17.79 36.93 38.62
C PRO A 588 -16.68 37.73 39.33
N PHE A 589 -16.66 37.68 40.66
CA PHE A 589 -15.63 38.33 41.48
C PHE A 589 -14.25 37.75 41.21
N PHE A 590 -14.14 36.42 41.07
CA PHE A 590 -12.87 35.76 40.76
C PHE A 590 -12.40 36.04 39.33
N LYS A 591 -13.31 36.17 38.36
CA LYS A 591 -12.97 36.60 36.98
C LYS A 591 -12.43 38.03 36.94
N GLU A 592 -13.02 38.92 37.74
CA GLU A 592 -12.52 40.29 37.90
C GLU A 592 -11.16 40.31 38.61
N PHE A 593 -10.96 39.51 39.65
CA PHE A 593 -9.67 39.32 40.32
C PHE A 593 -8.58 38.81 39.37
N GLU A 594 -8.89 37.79 38.58
CA GLU A 594 -8.00 37.23 37.55
C GLU A 594 -7.60 38.29 36.51
N SER A 595 -8.55 39.16 36.14
CA SER A 595 -8.35 40.27 35.20
C SER A 595 -7.51 41.39 35.81
N GLU A 596 -7.72 41.74 37.08
CA GLU A 596 -6.92 42.72 37.81
C GLU A 596 -5.45 42.27 37.88
N LEU A 597 -5.21 40.99 38.18
CA LEU A 597 -3.87 40.40 38.18
C LEU A 597 -3.21 40.31 36.79
N LEU A 598 -3.96 40.47 35.68
CA LEU A 598 -3.39 40.51 34.32
C LEU A 598 -2.91 41.91 33.93
N GLN A 599 -3.57 42.94 34.45
CA GLN A 599 -3.36 44.33 34.02
C GLN A 599 -2.19 45.00 34.72
N LYS A 600 -1.83 44.55 35.92
CA LYS A 600 -0.79 45.14 36.76
C LYS A 600 0.43 44.23 36.87
N ASP A 601 1.62 44.81 37.00
CA ASP A 601 2.82 44.06 37.35
C ASP A 601 2.68 43.41 38.73
N LEU A 602 3.07 42.14 38.83
CA LEU A 602 2.92 41.39 40.07
C LEU A 602 4.00 41.79 41.08
N ASN A 603 3.55 42.30 42.22
CA ASN A 603 4.34 42.51 43.42
C ASN A 603 3.47 42.21 44.65
N PRO A 604 4.06 42.04 45.85
CA PRO A 604 3.30 41.67 47.05
C PRO A 604 2.14 42.62 47.38
N GLN A 605 2.30 43.92 47.15
CA GLN A 605 1.24 44.91 47.40
C GLN A 605 0.06 44.73 46.43
N THR A 606 0.35 44.58 45.13
CA THR A 606 -0.66 44.38 44.09
C THR A 606 -1.45 43.10 44.31
N ILE A 607 -0.78 42.04 44.76
CA ILE A 607 -1.44 40.77 45.13
C ILE A 607 -2.35 40.98 46.35
N SER A 608 -1.85 41.66 47.39
CA SER A 608 -2.63 41.96 48.59
C SER A 608 -3.86 42.82 48.27
N ASP A 609 -3.70 43.86 47.44
CA ASP A 609 -4.78 44.75 47.02
C ASP A 609 -5.83 43.99 46.19
N ALA A 610 -5.41 43.15 45.25
CA ALA A 610 -6.32 42.35 44.43
C ALA A 610 -7.14 41.35 45.28
N ILE A 611 -6.50 40.66 46.23
CA ILE A 611 -7.22 39.76 47.15
C ILE A 611 -8.16 40.56 48.06
N THR A 612 -7.73 41.74 48.53
CA THR A 612 -8.56 42.62 49.36
C THR A 612 -9.82 43.06 48.59
N ASN A 613 -9.67 43.51 47.35
CA ASN A 613 -10.78 43.89 46.46
C ASN A 613 -11.74 42.72 46.21
N TYR A 614 -11.20 41.51 46.03
CA TYR A 614 -12.01 40.30 45.90
C TYR A 614 -12.80 40.01 47.18
N LEU A 615 -12.16 40.06 48.36
CA LEU A 615 -12.83 39.81 49.63
C LEU A 615 -13.88 40.86 49.98
N TYR A 616 -13.70 42.13 49.63
CA TYR A 616 -14.75 43.15 49.79
C TYR A 616 -16.01 42.81 48.98
N LYS A 617 -15.88 42.25 47.78
CA LYS A 617 -17.03 41.79 46.98
C LYS A 617 -17.70 40.57 47.60
N VAL A 618 -16.91 39.64 48.16
CA VAL A 618 -17.44 38.49 48.91
C VAL A 618 -18.17 38.96 50.17
N ASP A 619 -17.65 40.00 50.85
CA ASP A 619 -18.26 40.60 52.03
C ASP A 619 -19.59 41.29 51.71
N GLU A 620 -19.68 42.00 50.57
CA GLU A 620 -20.92 42.61 50.10
C GLU A 620 -22.05 41.57 49.96
N VAL A 621 -21.72 40.37 49.47
CA VAL A 621 -22.69 39.26 49.33
C VAL A 621 -22.70 38.28 50.50
N ALA A 622 -21.97 38.54 51.59
CA ALA A 622 -21.80 37.60 52.69
C ALA A 622 -23.12 37.28 53.41
N ASN A 623 -24.04 38.25 53.49
CA ASN A 623 -25.33 38.07 54.15
C ASN A 623 -26.45 38.77 53.38
N MET A 624 -27.06 38.03 52.45
CA MET A 624 -28.05 38.56 51.52
C MET A 624 -29.48 38.21 51.95
N LYS A 625 -30.42 39.15 51.73
CA LYS A 625 -31.85 38.91 51.92
C LYS A 625 -32.46 38.41 50.61
N VAL A 626 -33.05 37.22 50.64
CA VAL A 626 -33.73 36.65 49.47
C VAL A 626 -35.03 37.42 49.21
N VAL A 627 -35.30 37.79 47.96
CA VAL A 627 -36.46 38.62 47.58
C VAL A 627 -37.24 38.06 46.39
N GLY A 628 -36.79 36.97 45.77
CA GLY A 628 -37.53 36.27 44.72
C GLY A 628 -37.02 34.85 44.49
N LEU A 629 -37.94 33.92 44.24
CA LEU A 629 -37.65 32.50 44.02
C LEU A 629 -38.48 31.93 42.87
N PHE A 630 -37.86 31.09 42.04
CA PHE A 630 -38.55 30.31 41.01
C PHE A 630 -37.95 28.92 40.87
N VAL A 631 -38.79 27.89 40.72
CA VAL A 631 -38.41 26.48 40.61
C VAL A 631 -38.72 25.99 39.20
N GLU A 632 -37.69 25.60 38.45
CA GLU A 632 -37.80 25.08 37.09
C GLU A 632 -38.19 23.60 37.10
N ASN A 633 -39.25 23.23 36.36
CA ASN A 633 -39.78 21.87 36.22
C ASN A 633 -40.00 21.13 37.56
N PRO A 634 -40.80 21.68 38.50
CA PRO A 634 -41.03 21.04 39.79
C PRO A 634 -41.79 19.72 39.63
N GLN A 635 -41.29 18.67 40.27
CA GLN A 635 -41.99 17.41 40.49
C GLN A 635 -42.09 17.18 42.00
N THR A 636 -43.29 16.98 42.52
CA THR A 636 -43.48 16.88 43.98
C THR A 636 -43.91 15.48 44.40
N GLN A 637 -43.17 14.91 45.36
CA GLN A 637 -43.47 13.64 46.04
C GLN A 637 -43.15 13.79 47.54
N ASP A 638 -44.02 13.29 48.43
CA ASP A 638 -43.78 13.18 49.89
C ASP A 638 -43.10 14.42 50.55
N ASN A 639 -43.75 15.59 50.43
CA ASN A 639 -43.31 16.91 50.95
C ASN A 639 -42.01 17.49 50.38
N THR A 640 -41.32 16.77 49.49
CA THR A 640 -40.08 17.23 48.85
C THR A 640 -40.33 17.50 47.37
N THR A 641 -39.87 18.64 46.86
CA THR A 641 -39.96 18.97 45.43
C THR A 641 -38.61 18.70 44.78
N THR A 642 -38.56 17.77 43.82
CA THR A 642 -37.42 17.65 42.91
C THR A 642 -37.62 18.63 41.75
N PHE A 643 -36.53 19.17 41.24
CA PHE A 643 -36.56 20.22 40.22
C PHE A 643 -35.23 20.24 39.46
N ASP A 644 -35.22 20.91 38.32
CA ASP A 644 -34.00 21.08 37.53
C ASP A 644 -33.13 22.19 38.11
N LYS A 645 -33.70 23.39 38.30
CA LYS A 645 -33.01 24.55 38.86
C LYS A 645 -33.90 25.37 39.79
N LEU A 646 -33.31 25.85 40.88
CA LEU A 646 -33.90 26.86 41.75
C LEU A 646 -33.21 28.19 41.48
N HIS A 647 -33.94 29.14 40.91
CA HIS A 647 -33.49 30.50 40.69
C HIS A 647 -33.70 31.34 41.95
N VAL A 648 -32.64 32.00 42.41
CA VAL A 648 -32.62 32.76 43.67
C VAL A 648 -32.21 34.19 43.39
N PHE A 649 -33.09 35.13 43.77
CA PHE A 649 -32.88 36.56 43.65
C PHE A 649 -32.78 37.15 45.05
N SER A 650 -31.72 37.91 45.30
CA SER A 650 -31.45 38.49 46.61
C SER A 650 -30.99 39.93 46.49
N ARG A 651 -31.02 40.66 47.61
CA ARG A 651 -30.45 41.99 47.75
C ARG A 651 -29.58 42.12 49.00
N THR A 652 -28.72 43.13 49.01
CA THR A 652 -27.97 43.52 50.21
C THR A 652 -28.94 43.91 51.33
N ARG A 653 -28.53 43.80 52.60
CA ARG A 653 -29.40 44.12 53.74
C ARG A 653 -29.53 45.62 54.03
N ASN A 654 -28.55 46.41 53.60
CA ASN A 654 -28.47 47.85 53.87
C ASN A 654 -28.62 48.66 52.58
N ALA A 655 -29.22 49.84 52.67
CA ALA A 655 -29.30 50.80 51.58
C ALA A 655 -27.92 51.45 51.30
N PRO A 656 -27.53 51.74 50.04
CA PRO A 656 -28.27 51.45 48.82
C PRO A 656 -28.31 49.94 48.49
N TYR A 657 -29.47 49.47 48.04
CA TYR A 657 -29.68 48.05 47.78
C TYR A 657 -29.14 47.64 46.41
N PHE A 658 -28.38 46.56 46.40
CA PHE A 658 -27.90 45.94 45.16
C PHE A 658 -28.52 44.56 45.01
N PHE A 659 -29.04 44.28 43.81
CA PHE A 659 -29.69 43.01 43.50
C PHE A 659 -28.71 42.03 42.85
N TYR A 660 -28.84 40.77 43.26
CA TYR A 660 -28.01 39.66 42.83
C TYR A 660 -28.87 38.46 42.46
N TYR A 661 -28.42 37.71 41.46
CA TYR A 661 -29.01 36.48 40.99
C TYR A 661 -28.03 35.32 41.18
N ARG A 662 -28.54 34.16 41.59
CA ARG A 662 -27.81 32.89 41.52
C ARG A 662 -28.80 31.74 41.29
N TYR A 663 -28.27 30.54 41.11
CA TYR A 663 -29.10 29.35 41.07
C TYR A 663 -28.49 28.17 41.82
N PHE A 664 -29.36 27.24 42.20
CA PHE A 664 -29.04 25.94 42.75
C PHE A 664 -29.53 24.85 41.79
N ASP A 665 -28.64 23.95 41.39
CA ASP A 665 -28.95 22.81 40.53
C ASP A 665 -29.60 21.71 41.36
N GLY A 666 -30.85 21.38 41.07
CA GLY A 666 -31.62 20.40 41.85
C GLY A 666 -31.21 18.95 41.61
N ARG A 667 -30.53 18.66 40.48
CA ARG A 667 -30.08 17.32 40.11
C ARG A 667 -28.76 16.98 40.78
N THR A 668 -27.77 17.86 40.67
CA THR A 668 -26.44 17.64 41.27
C THR A 668 -26.36 18.16 42.71
N LYS A 669 -27.31 18.98 43.15
CA LYS A 669 -27.29 19.69 44.43
C LYS A 669 -26.11 20.66 44.55
N ASP A 670 -25.77 21.34 43.46
CA ASP A 670 -24.66 22.29 43.39
C ASP A 670 -25.15 23.75 43.41
N TRP A 671 -24.45 24.59 44.17
CA TRP A 671 -24.64 26.03 44.23
C TRP A 671 -23.71 26.74 43.25
N TYR A 672 -24.28 27.62 42.42
CA TYR A 672 -23.52 28.48 41.52
C TYR A 672 -23.38 29.90 42.08
N PRO A 673 -22.34 30.65 41.69
CA PRO A 673 -21.98 31.93 42.32
C PRO A 673 -23.04 33.03 42.09
N TRP A 674 -23.01 34.03 42.97
CA TRP A 674 -23.76 35.28 42.80
C TRP A 674 -23.30 36.07 41.56
N GLU A 675 -24.28 36.61 40.84
CA GLU A 675 -24.11 37.54 39.73
C GLU A 675 -24.87 38.83 40.02
N ARG A 676 -24.19 39.98 39.90
CA ARG A 676 -24.81 41.29 40.11
C ARG A 676 -25.76 41.62 38.97
N MET A 677 -26.99 41.99 39.29
CA MET A 677 -27.97 42.43 38.31
C MET A 677 -27.73 43.90 37.95
N GLN A 678 -27.25 44.17 36.74
CA GLN A 678 -27.07 45.52 36.20
C GLN A 678 -28.39 46.09 35.64
N VAL A 679 -29.45 46.05 36.45
CA VAL A 679 -30.79 46.52 36.09
C VAL A 679 -31.21 47.61 37.06
N ASP A 680 -31.75 48.72 36.55
CA ASP A 680 -32.31 49.80 37.35
C ASP A 680 -33.66 49.39 37.98
N ILE A 681 -33.58 48.53 38.98
CA ILE A 681 -34.72 48.11 39.79
C ILE A 681 -34.90 49.16 40.89
N PRO A 682 -36.06 49.83 40.96
CA PRO A 682 -36.31 50.81 42.01
C PRO A 682 -36.23 50.16 43.40
N THR A 683 -35.47 50.78 44.30
CA THR A 683 -35.21 50.27 45.65
C THR A 683 -35.97 51.11 46.66
N TYR A 684 -36.79 50.50 47.52
CA TYR A 684 -37.55 51.25 48.52
C TYR A 684 -37.92 50.41 49.74
N ASP A 685 -37.63 50.94 50.94
CA ASP A 685 -37.69 50.21 52.21
C ASP A 685 -38.44 50.96 53.30
N VAL A 686 -39.70 51.29 53.08
CA VAL A 686 -40.53 51.65 54.22
C VAL A 686 -41.80 50.81 54.21
N GLU A 687 -41.60 49.52 54.48
CA GLU A 687 -42.61 48.58 54.99
C GLU A 687 -42.63 48.70 56.52
N VAL A 688 -43.54 49.51 57.07
CA VAL A 688 -43.83 49.51 58.53
C VAL A 688 -45.10 48.70 58.74
N ASP A 689 -45.03 47.60 59.48
CA ASP A 689 -46.13 46.64 59.68
C ASP A 689 -46.73 46.14 58.34
N GLY A 690 -45.88 45.94 57.32
CA GLY A 690 -46.28 45.51 55.98
C GLY A 690 -47.13 46.53 55.20
N LYS A 691 -47.01 47.83 55.50
CA LYS A 691 -47.61 48.91 54.70
C LYS A 691 -46.55 49.49 53.77
N ILE A 692 -46.83 49.53 52.47
CA ILE A 692 -46.05 50.33 51.51
C ILE A 692 -46.31 51.80 51.82
N THR A 693 -45.31 52.53 52.32
CA THR A 693 -45.44 53.97 52.63
C THR A 693 -44.79 54.89 51.60
N ASN A 694 -43.94 54.35 50.72
CA ASN A 694 -43.29 55.05 49.62
C ASN A 694 -43.40 54.24 48.32
N ASN A 695 -42.79 54.70 47.21
CA ASN A 695 -42.69 53.90 45.99
C ASN A 695 -42.06 52.53 46.28
N GLY A 696 -42.21 51.52 45.42
CA GLY A 696 -41.84 50.12 45.70
C GLY A 696 -41.58 49.32 44.43
N ALA A 697 -40.75 48.27 44.50
CA ALA A 697 -40.72 47.21 43.50
C ALA A 697 -40.36 45.85 44.13
N TYR A 698 -40.92 44.78 43.59
CA TYR A 698 -40.76 43.40 44.09
C TYR A 698 -40.26 42.51 42.96
N LEU A 699 -39.38 41.53 43.25
CA LEU A 699 -38.83 40.67 42.21
C LEU A 699 -39.62 39.39 42.04
N ILE A 700 -40.16 39.23 40.85
CA ILE A 700 -41.00 38.11 40.44
C ILE A 700 -40.27 37.36 39.31
N PRO A 701 -39.41 36.38 39.65
CA PRO A 701 -38.72 35.58 38.65
C PRO A 701 -39.64 34.56 38.00
N VAL A 702 -39.46 34.33 36.70
CA VAL A 702 -40.26 33.40 35.89
C VAL A 702 -39.39 32.77 34.80
N VAL A 703 -39.43 31.45 34.66
CA VAL A 703 -38.93 30.78 33.45
C VAL A 703 -40.11 30.49 32.53
N TRP A 704 -40.05 31.03 31.31
CA TRP A 704 -41.08 30.81 30.29
C TRP A 704 -40.41 30.56 28.94
N ASN A 705 -40.80 29.47 28.26
CA ASN A 705 -40.17 29.02 27.01
C ASN A 705 -38.64 28.95 27.11
N GLN A 706 -38.12 28.38 28.21
CA GLN A 706 -36.68 28.27 28.52
C GLN A 706 -35.93 29.60 28.66
N ARG A 707 -36.66 30.72 28.79
CA ARG A 707 -36.09 32.06 29.01
C ARG A 707 -36.34 32.47 30.45
N LEU A 708 -35.30 32.90 31.14
CA LEU A 708 -35.41 33.44 32.50
C LEU A 708 -35.72 34.94 32.42
N LEU A 709 -36.92 35.30 32.90
CA LEU A 709 -37.37 36.67 33.04
C LEU A 709 -37.47 37.03 34.52
N VAL A 710 -37.26 38.30 34.83
CA VAL A 710 -37.59 38.87 36.13
C VAL A 710 -38.51 40.05 35.92
N PHE A 711 -39.67 39.96 36.55
CA PHE A 711 -40.66 41.02 36.56
C PHE A 711 -40.56 41.79 37.86
N PHE A 712 -40.76 43.10 37.79
CA PHE A 712 -40.76 43.97 38.95
C PHE A 712 -41.86 45.02 38.84
N PRO A 713 -43.07 44.75 39.36
CA PRO A 713 -44.14 45.73 39.42
C PRO A 713 -43.68 46.95 40.22
N GLN A 714 -43.59 48.09 39.54
CA GLN A 714 -43.17 49.38 40.10
C GLN A 714 -44.38 50.12 40.63
N ILE A 715 -44.46 50.20 41.94
CA ILE A 715 -45.52 50.85 42.69
C ILE A 715 -45.07 52.29 42.91
N THR A 716 -45.81 53.25 42.37
CA THR A 716 -45.48 54.67 42.45
C THR A 716 -46.65 55.43 43.07
N LYS A 717 -46.36 56.24 44.09
CA LYS A 717 -47.32 57.15 44.70
C LYS A 717 -47.58 58.32 43.75
N LYS A 718 -48.83 58.53 43.38
CA LYS A 718 -49.30 59.65 42.53
C LYS A 718 -50.35 60.46 43.28
N THR A 719 -50.53 61.71 42.87
CA THR A 719 -51.55 62.62 43.42
C THR A 719 -52.48 63.09 42.32
N MET A 720 -53.77 63.16 42.62
CA MET A 720 -54.79 63.76 41.75
C MET A 720 -55.50 64.90 42.48
N ALA A 721 -55.79 65.97 41.75
CA ALA A 721 -56.56 67.10 42.24
C ALA A 721 -58.04 66.71 42.37
N THR A 722 -58.65 66.93 43.54
CA THR A 722 -60.06 66.66 43.78
C THR A 722 -60.91 67.70 43.04
N SER A 723 -61.39 67.37 41.84
CA SER A 723 -62.29 68.24 41.08
C SER A 723 -63.72 67.70 41.14
N THR A 724 -64.63 68.48 41.71
CA THR A 724 -66.08 68.27 41.55
C THR A 724 -66.63 69.52 40.89
N VAL A 725 -67.13 69.36 39.66
CA VAL A 725 -67.98 70.33 38.99
C VAL A 725 -69.32 70.32 39.73
N GLY A 726 -69.75 71.46 40.29
CA GLY A 726 -71.16 71.65 40.67
C GLY A 726 -71.51 72.16 42.07
N ASP A 727 -70.65 72.90 42.79
CA ASP A 727 -71.11 73.66 43.97
C ASP A 727 -70.80 75.17 43.81
N GLU A 728 -71.84 75.97 43.58
CA GLU A 728 -71.79 77.41 43.78
C GLU A 728 -71.54 77.70 45.26
N VAL A 729 -70.38 78.28 45.58
CA VAL A 729 -70.11 78.81 46.92
C VAL A 729 -70.82 80.15 47.05
N LYS A 730 -71.98 80.18 47.71
CA LYS A 730 -72.57 81.41 48.26
C LYS A 730 -71.75 81.86 49.47
N PHE A 731 -71.36 83.13 49.51
CA PHE A 731 -70.70 83.74 50.65
C PHE A 731 -71.76 84.32 51.60
N GLU A 732 -71.91 83.72 52.78
CA GLU A 732 -72.52 84.36 53.95
C GLU A 732 -71.61 84.17 55.18
N ASP A 733 -71.31 85.29 55.83
CA ASP A 733 -70.81 85.51 57.18
C ASP A 733 -69.90 84.43 57.83
N GLY A 734 -68.58 84.64 57.66
CA GLY A 734 -67.77 85.08 58.79
C GLY A 734 -67.56 84.15 59.99
N ASN A 735 -67.64 82.81 59.89
CA ASN A 735 -66.86 81.89 60.77
C ASN A 735 -66.86 80.41 60.33
N ALA A 736 -66.44 80.10 59.11
CA ALA A 736 -66.23 78.72 58.67
C ALA A 736 -64.77 78.49 58.23
N THR A 737 -64.13 77.47 58.82
CA THR A 737 -62.81 76.98 58.43
C THR A 737 -62.88 76.47 57.00
N ILE A 738 -62.05 77.02 56.10
CA ILE A 738 -61.91 76.50 54.72
C ILE A 738 -61.42 75.05 54.83
N PRO A 739 -62.16 74.02 54.34
CA PRO A 739 -61.62 72.69 54.26
C PRO A 739 -60.51 72.72 53.20
N THR A 740 -59.25 72.70 53.63
CA THR A 740 -58.12 72.39 52.75
C THR A 740 -58.30 70.95 52.27
N LYS A 741 -58.96 70.77 51.11
CA LYS A 741 -59.02 69.47 50.44
C LYS A 741 -57.58 69.04 50.14
N LYS A 742 -57.04 68.09 50.91
CA LYS A 742 -55.76 67.46 50.61
C LYS A 742 -55.87 66.73 49.25
N PRO A 743 -54.85 66.83 48.38
CA PRO A 743 -54.82 66.06 47.14
C PRO A 743 -55.05 64.58 47.43
N LEU A 744 -55.84 63.92 46.59
CA LEU A 744 -56.08 62.48 46.74
C LEU A 744 -54.83 61.74 46.27
N GLU A 745 -54.17 61.07 47.20
CA GLU A 745 -53.05 60.20 46.89
C GLU A 745 -53.58 58.84 46.42
N TYR A 746 -52.95 58.24 45.41
CA TYR A 746 -53.27 56.91 44.90
C TYR A 746 -52.00 56.18 44.41
N TRP A 747 -52.10 54.86 44.27
CA TRP A 747 -51.01 54.03 43.77
C TRP A 747 -51.15 53.80 42.26
N GLU A 748 -50.08 54.05 41.51
CA GLU A 748 -49.92 53.60 40.13
C GLU A 748 -48.94 52.42 40.12
N VAL A 749 -49.35 51.29 39.54
CA VAL A 749 -48.48 50.13 39.36
C VAL A 749 -48.17 49.98 37.86
N LYS A 750 -46.90 50.01 37.48
CA LYS A 750 -46.43 49.64 36.13
C LYS A 750 -45.59 48.39 36.19
N LEU A 751 -45.69 47.52 35.19
CA LEU A 751 -44.87 46.32 35.14
C LEU A 751 -43.51 46.66 34.51
N GLY A 752 -42.44 46.57 35.30
CA GLY A 752 -41.09 46.52 34.77
C GLY A 752 -40.64 45.08 34.54
N TRP A 753 -39.78 44.83 33.56
CA TRP A 753 -39.15 43.52 33.40
C TRP A 753 -37.75 43.60 32.77
N SER A 754 -36.97 42.55 32.99
CA SER A 754 -35.69 42.29 32.33
C SER A 754 -35.56 40.79 32.07
N GLU A 755 -34.77 40.44 31.07
CA GLU A 755 -34.54 39.06 30.65
C GLU A 755 -33.06 38.71 30.74
N TYR A 756 -32.76 37.48 31.11
CA TYR A 756 -31.41 36.96 31.10
C TYR A 756 -31.08 36.35 29.73
N ARG A 757 -30.24 37.03 28.94
CA ARG A 757 -29.81 36.58 27.60
C ARG A 757 -28.29 36.48 27.55
N TYR A 758 -27.77 35.35 27.06
CA TYR A 758 -26.33 35.13 26.85
C TYR A 758 -25.45 35.46 28.07
N GLY A 759 -25.93 35.17 29.28
CA GLY A 759 -25.17 35.40 30.50
C GLY A 759 -25.21 36.85 31.01
N LYS A 760 -26.13 37.69 30.52
CA LYS A 760 -26.31 39.08 30.97
C LYS A 760 -27.79 39.44 31.05
N TRP A 761 -28.11 40.35 31.96
CA TRP A 761 -29.44 40.95 32.06
C TRP A 761 -29.64 42.04 31.00
N THR A 762 -30.78 42.03 30.32
CA THR A 762 -31.15 43.11 29.40
C THR A 762 -31.48 44.40 30.15
N GLN A 763 -31.46 45.53 29.46
CA GLN A 763 -31.97 46.78 30.02
C GLN A 763 -33.45 46.61 30.44
N LYS A 764 -33.83 47.36 31.47
CA LYS A 764 -35.19 47.42 32.00
C LYS A 764 -36.17 47.89 30.93
N GLN A 765 -37.25 47.14 30.76
CA GLN A 765 -38.41 47.52 29.97
C GLN A 765 -39.58 47.83 30.90
N MET A 766 -40.51 48.66 30.45
CA MET A 766 -41.65 49.14 31.24
C MET A 766 -42.94 49.04 30.44
N SER A 767 -44.04 48.70 31.11
CA SER A 767 -45.36 48.64 30.49
C SER A 767 -45.86 50.04 30.09
N SER A 768 -46.49 50.13 28.92
CA SER A 768 -47.23 51.33 28.49
C SER A 768 -48.55 51.49 29.27
N VAL A 769 -49.11 50.37 29.71
CA VAL A 769 -50.32 50.29 30.53
C VAL A 769 -49.97 50.36 32.02
N SER A 770 -50.83 51.02 32.80
CA SER A 770 -50.75 51.12 34.26
C SER A 770 -51.95 50.43 34.90
N LEU A 771 -51.72 49.87 36.08
CA LEU A 771 -52.74 49.29 36.93
C LEU A 771 -52.97 50.24 38.11
N TYR A 772 -54.23 50.61 38.31
CA TYR A 772 -54.65 51.48 39.41
C TYR A 772 -55.50 50.64 40.37
N PRO A 773 -54.96 50.24 41.53
CA PRO A 773 -55.79 49.72 42.61
C PRO A 773 -56.87 50.76 42.95
N GLU A 774 -58.10 50.34 43.27
CA GLU A 774 -59.24 51.24 43.53
C GLU A 774 -58.85 52.50 44.31
N VAL A 775 -59.25 53.67 43.78
CA VAL A 775 -58.85 54.99 44.29
C VAL A 775 -59.49 55.25 45.66
N VAL A 776 -58.74 54.98 46.73
CA VAL A 776 -59.09 55.31 48.12
C VAL A 776 -57.83 55.81 48.82
N GLU A 777 -57.98 56.75 49.77
CA GLU A 777 -56.93 57.33 50.61
C GLU A 777 -55.74 56.38 50.88
N VAL A 778 -54.53 56.78 50.45
CA VAL A 778 -53.27 56.07 50.72
C VAL A 778 -53.13 55.86 52.24
N GLY A 779 -53.22 54.59 52.67
CA GLY A 779 -53.22 54.20 54.08
C GLY A 779 -54.24 53.12 54.44
N ARG A 780 -55.31 52.95 53.63
CA ARG A 780 -56.35 51.92 53.85
C ARG A 780 -56.06 50.57 53.19
N TYR A 781 -55.22 50.52 52.16
CA TYR A 781 -54.82 49.27 51.50
C TYR A 781 -53.37 48.90 51.83
N LYS A 782 -53.17 47.61 52.10
CA LYS A 782 -51.87 46.94 52.12
C LYS A 782 -51.82 46.03 50.88
N ILE A 783 -50.92 46.31 49.96
CA ILE A 783 -50.66 45.38 48.86
C ILE A 783 -49.78 44.29 49.48
N TYR A 784 -50.14 43.02 49.33
CA TYR A 784 -49.45 41.94 50.07
C TYR A 784 -49.17 40.67 49.30
N GLN A 785 -49.79 40.49 48.14
CA GLN A 785 -49.84 39.18 47.52
C GLN A 785 -49.80 39.32 46.01
N HIS A 786 -48.96 38.48 45.40
CA HIS A 786 -48.95 38.25 43.98
C HIS A 786 -48.69 36.77 43.71
N THR A 787 -49.19 36.29 42.60
CA THR A 787 -48.88 34.96 42.07
C THR A 787 -48.57 35.08 40.59
N VAL A 788 -47.73 34.17 40.10
CA VAL A 788 -47.47 34.07 38.67
C VAL A 788 -48.06 32.79 38.14
N THR A 789 -48.87 32.92 37.10
CA THR A 789 -49.35 31.77 36.33
C THR A 789 -48.64 31.75 34.98
N THR A 790 -48.02 30.62 34.64
CA THR A 790 -47.43 30.40 33.31
C THR A 790 -48.33 29.50 32.47
N SER A 791 -48.50 29.85 31.20
CA SER A 791 -49.20 29.06 30.19
C SER A 791 -48.40 29.07 28.88
N PRO A 792 -48.69 28.15 27.93
CA PRO A 792 -48.08 28.21 26.59
C PRO A 792 -48.33 29.55 25.87
N ALA A 793 -49.44 30.22 26.16
CA ALA A 793 -49.84 31.48 25.52
C ALA A 793 -49.20 32.74 26.13
N GLY A 794 -48.69 32.67 27.37
CA GLY A 794 -48.12 33.82 28.05
C GLY A 794 -48.01 33.67 29.57
N ILE A 795 -47.55 34.74 30.21
CA ILE A 795 -47.33 34.84 31.65
C ILE A 795 -48.36 35.80 32.23
N THR A 796 -49.03 35.42 33.32
CA THR A 796 -49.98 36.27 34.03
C THR A 796 -49.49 36.53 35.45
N ILE A 797 -49.35 37.80 35.82
CA ILE A 797 -48.94 38.24 37.16
C ILE A 797 -50.17 38.81 37.83
N HIS A 798 -50.72 38.07 38.80
CA HIS A 798 -51.87 38.48 39.57
C HIS A 798 -51.41 39.35 40.74
N ILE A 799 -52.04 40.51 40.94
CA ILE A 799 -51.79 41.42 42.06
C ILE A 799 -53.07 41.51 42.90
N PHE A 800 -52.95 41.22 44.18
CA PHE A 800 -54.07 41.20 45.12
C PHE A 800 -53.99 42.41 46.07
N PRO A 801 -54.81 43.45 45.88
CA PRO A 801 -54.91 44.56 46.83
C PRO A 801 -55.76 44.15 48.04
N ARG A 802 -55.23 44.30 49.27
CA ARG A 802 -55.96 43.95 50.51
C ARG A 802 -56.28 45.21 51.34
N ALA A 803 -57.55 45.41 51.73
CA ALA A 803 -57.95 46.52 52.59
C ALA A 803 -57.76 46.20 54.09
N VAL A 804 -57.37 47.19 54.90
CA VAL A 804 -57.41 47.14 56.36
C VAL A 804 -58.79 47.60 56.82
N ILE A 805 -59.62 46.68 57.30
CA ILE A 805 -60.88 47.04 57.96
C ILE A 805 -60.67 46.93 59.47
N HIS A 806 -60.70 48.05 60.17
CA HIS A 806 -60.68 48.11 61.65
C HIS A 806 -62.07 47.86 62.23
N THR A 807 -62.70 46.72 61.94
CA THR A 807 -63.87 46.23 62.69
C THR A 807 -64.13 44.76 62.34
N GLY A 808 -64.00 43.87 63.34
CA GLY A 808 -64.63 42.56 63.40
C GLY A 808 -64.74 41.72 62.11
N GLY A 809 -63.66 41.01 61.77
CA GLY A 809 -63.75 39.59 61.40
C GLY A 809 -64.31 39.16 60.03
N VAL A 810 -64.65 40.05 59.10
CA VAL A 810 -65.04 39.63 57.73
C VAL A 810 -64.20 40.34 56.68
N PHE A 811 -63.30 39.57 56.05
CA PHE A 811 -62.51 40.01 54.90
C PHE A 811 -63.40 39.95 53.64
N GLY A 812 -63.76 41.09 53.05
CA GLY A 812 -64.43 41.11 51.75
C GLY A 812 -63.45 40.76 50.63
N THR A 813 -63.73 39.68 49.89
CA THR A 813 -63.07 39.32 48.63
C THR A 813 -63.28 40.44 47.60
N ARG A 814 -62.19 40.95 47.02
CA ARG A 814 -62.24 41.87 45.87
C ARG A 814 -61.38 41.35 44.72
N VAL A 815 -61.81 41.71 43.52
CA VAL A 815 -61.32 41.26 42.21
C VAL A 815 -59.80 41.46 42.08
N PRO A 816 -59.02 40.40 41.84
CA PRO A 816 -57.61 40.54 41.50
C PRO A 816 -57.45 41.24 40.15
N VAL A 817 -56.41 42.04 40.05
CA VAL A 817 -56.03 42.70 38.78
C VAL A 817 -54.72 42.08 38.32
N ALA A 818 -54.60 41.80 37.03
CA ALA A 818 -53.47 41.06 36.49
C ALA A 818 -52.78 41.79 35.33
N PHE A 819 -51.46 41.67 35.28
CA PHE A 819 -50.70 41.94 34.07
C PHE A 819 -50.54 40.64 33.27
N THR A 820 -50.82 40.68 31.98
CA THR A 820 -50.57 39.56 31.06
C THR A 820 -49.48 39.93 30.08
N PHE A 821 -48.49 39.05 29.92
CA PHE A 821 -47.34 39.19 29.04
C PHE A 821 -47.30 38.06 28.02
N ASP A 822 -47.32 38.40 26.73
CA ASP A 822 -47.39 37.45 25.60
C ASP A 822 -46.11 37.40 24.75
N ALA A 823 -44.97 37.82 25.32
CA ALA A 823 -43.68 38.12 24.68
C ALA A 823 -43.56 39.47 23.98
N ASN A 824 -44.65 40.02 23.44
CA ASN A 824 -44.61 41.23 22.60
C ASN A 824 -45.17 42.46 23.32
N ALA A 825 -46.24 42.28 24.10
CA ALA A 825 -46.93 43.36 24.79
C ALA A 825 -47.30 42.97 26.23
N VAL A 826 -47.52 44.00 27.05
CA VAL A 826 -48.14 43.87 28.37
C VAL A 826 -49.55 44.43 28.27
N SER A 827 -50.54 43.64 28.68
CA SER A 827 -51.93 44.08 28.84
C SER A 827 -52.38 43.94 30.30
N VAL A 828 -53.41 44.68 30.68
CA VAL A 828 -54.04 44.59 32.01
C VAL A 828 -55.41 43.98 31.85
N SER A 829 -55.74 42.99 32.69
CA SER A 829 -57.09 42.40 32.77
C SER A 829 -57.63 42.53 34.19
N ALA A 830 -58.91 42.92 34.32
CA ALA A 830 -59.67 42.82 35.55
C ALA A 830 -60.39 41.47 35.54
N LEU A 831 -60.09 40.58 36.49
CA LEU A 831 -60.66 39.23 36.52
C LEU A 831 -62.06 39.27 37.14
N LEU A 832 -63.09 39.18 36.29
CA LEU A 832 -64.47 38.99 36.71
C LEU A 832 -64.66 37.56 37.23
N SER A 833 -64.43 37.33 38.53
CA SER A 833 -64.87 36.19 39.40
C SER A 833 -63.77 35.56 40.27
N ASP A 834 -64.22 34.92 41.35
CA ASP A 834 -63.47 34.35 42.48
C ASP A 834 -62.20 33.58 42.13
N VAL A 835 -61.06 34.27 42.07
CA VAL A 835 -59.77 33.61 42.32
C VAL A 835 -59.70 33.39 43.83
N PRO A 836 -59.68 32.13 44.33
CA PRO A 836 -59.54 31.87 45.76
C PRO A 836 -58.27 32.56 46.27
N ASP A 837 -58.34 33.26 47.41
CA ASP A 837 -57.14 33.75 48.12
C ASP A 837 -56.17 32.57 48.24
N PRO A 838 -55.05 32.54 47.49
CA PRO A 838 -54.19 31.36 47.43
C PRO A 838 -53.52 31.05 48.77
N PHE A 839 -53.57 31.98 49.72
CA PHE A 839 -52.68 32.01 50.86
C PHE A 839 -53.35 31.67 52.18
N GLY A 840 -54.63 32.00 52.38
CA GLY A 840 -55.38 31.75 53.63
C GLY A 840 -54.77 32.37 54.92
N VAL A 841 -53.61 33.03 54.80
CA VAL A 841 -52.75 33.57 55.88
C VAL A 841 -52.11 34.85 55.35
N ALA A 842 -51.90 35.85 56.22
CA ALA A 842 -51.21 37.08 55.84
C ALA A 842 -49.74 36.79 55.48
N THR A 843 -49.32 37.22 54.30
CA THR A 843 -47.93 37.20 53.81
C THR A 843 -47.44 38.63 53.62
N ASP A 844 -46.16 38.89 53.90
CA ASP A 844 -45.52 40.17 53.63
C ASP A 844 -44.86 40.12 52.24
N PHE A 845 -45.69 40.27 51.20
CA PHE A 845 -45.37 40.26 49.76
C PHE A 845 -44.70 39.00 49.19
N HIS A 846 -43.66 38.47 49.84
CA HIS A 846 -42.95 37.24 49.52
C HIS A 846 -42.76 36.31 50.72
N TYR A 847 -42.89 36.85 51.94
CA TYR A 847 -42.60 36.11 53.16
C TYR A 847 -43.86 35.68 53.89
N ARG A 848 -43.91 34.43 54.34
CA ARG A 848 -44.85 33.93 55.34
C ARG A 848 -44.14 33.96 56.69
N GLY A 849 -44.43 34.97 57.51
CA GLY A 849 -43.62 35.26 58.69
C GLY A 849 -42.21 35.64 58.27
N ASN A 850 -41.26 34.73 58.46
CA ASN A 850 -39.86 34.91 58.09
C ASN A 850 -39.38 33.90 57.02
N ILE A 851 -40.29 33.16 56.37
CA ILE A 851 -39.97 32.16 55.34
C ILE A 851 -40.43 32.61 53.96
N ILE A 852 -39.60 32.45 52.92
CA ILE A 852 -39.94 32.72 51.52
C ILE A 852 -39.97 31.41 50.70
N HIS A 853 -41.04 31.22 49.93
CA HIS A 853 -41.27 30.10 49.00
C HIS A 853 -41.39 30.61 47.55
N SER A 854 -41.34 29.70 46.57
CA SER A 854 -41.70 30.05 45.19
C SER A 854 -43.20 30.37 45.09
N LEU A 855 -43.52 31.48 44.42
CA LEU A 855 -44.89 31.97 44.21
C LEU A 855 -45.50 31.57 42.86
N GLN A 856 -44.91 30.56 42.20
CA GLN A 856 -45.36 30.07 40.90
C GLN A 856 -46.63 29.19 40.98
N SER A 857 -47.53 29.37 40.03
CA SER A 857 -48.70 28.51 39.76
C SER A 857 -48.65 28.03 38.31
N HIS A 858 -49.24 26.86 38.06
CA HIS A 858 -49.38 26.29 36.72
C HIS A 858 -50.87 26.08 36.42
N ASN A 859 -51.31 26.49 35.23
CA ASN A 859 -52.67 26.27 34.72
C ASN A 859 -53.82 26.67 35.68
N ASN A 860 -53.69 27.81 36.37
CA ASN A 860 -54.69 28.34 37.32
C ASN A 860 -54.99 27.45 38.55
N GLU A 861 -54.11 26.52 38.90
CA GLU A 861 -54.26 25.73 40.13
C GLU A 861 -53.73 26.48 41.38
N SER A 862 -54.16 26.07 42.58
CA SER A 862 -53.58 26.56 43.85
C SER A 862 -52.07 26.32 43.88
N ASN A 863 -51.27 27.30 44.31
CA ASN A 863 -49.81 27.22 44.33
C ASN A 863 -49.31 26.00 45.12
N ARG A 864 -48.93 24.92 44.41
CA ARG A 864 -48.52 23.63 44.97
C ARG A 864 -47.19 23.68 45.73
N LEU A 865 -46.40 24.74 45.56
CA LEU A 865 -45.10 24.93 46.22
C LEU A 865 -45.18 25.79 47.49
N PHE A 866 -46.34 26.40 47.73
CA PHE A 866 -46.59 27.18 48.94
C PHE A 866 -46.60 26.23 50.15
N ALA A 867 -45.66 26.41 51.08
CA ALA A 867 -45.37 25.52 52.22
C ALA A 867 -44.63 24.19 51.92
N ARG A 868 -43.96 24.07 50.76
CA ARG A 868 -43.06 22.94 50.47
C ARG A 868 -41.61 23.38 50.32
N GLU A 869 -40.70 22.42 50.47
CA GLU A 869 -39.29 22.61 50.13
C GLU A 869 -39.12 22.68 48.60
N PRO A 870 -38.18 23.49 48.08
CA PRO A 870 -37.19 24.30 48.81
C PRO A 870 -37.72 25.67 49.29
N TYR A 871 -37.20 26.15 50.43
CA TYR A 871 -37.52 27.49 50.95
C TYR A 871 -36.33 28.13 51.70
N PHE A 872 -36.42 29.43 51.96
CA PHE A 872 -35.44 30.14 52.80
C PHE A 872 -36.12 30.74 54.02
N SER A 873 -35.43 30.72 55.16
CA SER A 873 -35.84 31.44 56.36
C SER A 873 -34.88 32.61 56.56
N ASP A 874 -35.41 33.83 56.60
CA ASP A 874 -34.65 35.03 56.96
C ASP A 874 -34.77 35.27 58.48
N ARG A 875 -33.68 35.63 59.13
CA ARG A 875 -33.66 36.13 60.52
C ARG A 875 -32.87 37.44 60.52
N GLU A 876 -33.01 38.25 61.57
CA GLU A 876 -32.34 39.57 61.64
C GLU A 876 -30.83 39.48 61.39
N THR A 877 -30.18 38.38 61.80
CA THR A 877 -28.74 38.19 61.70
C THR A 877 -28.31 37.20 60.63
N THR A 878 -29.13 36.20 60.28
CA THR A 878 -28.73 35.12 59.35
C THR A 878 -29.92 34.57 58.53
N SER A 879 -29.64 34.17 57.29
CA SER A 879 -30.58 33.41 56.46
C SER A 879 -30.24 31.93 56.48
N THR A 880 -31.24 31.04 56.41
CA THR A 880 -31.06 29.59 56.20
C THR A 880 -31.80 29.13 54.95
N PHE A 881 -31.31 28.06 54.34
CA PHE A 881 -31.89 27.38 53.19
C PHE A 881 -32.31 25.96 53.58
N LYS A 882 -33.55 25.57 53.29
CA LYS A 882 -34.07 24.23 53.58
C LYS A 882 -34.36 23.46 52.30
N TYR A 883 -33.68 22.32 52.15
CA TYR A 883 -33.94 21.30 51.13
C TYR A 883 -33.36 19.96 51.58
N GLY A 884 -34.21 19.08 52.11
CA GLY A 884 -33.84 17.91 52.91
C GLY A 884 -33.21 18.33 54.24
N SER A 885 -31.94 18.75 54.19
CA SER A 885 -31.21 19.34 55.32
C SER A 885 -31.37 20.86 55.35
N GLU A 886 -31.17 21.46 56.53
CA GLU A 886 -31.08 22.91 56.67
C GLU A 886 -29.62 23.35 56.56
N PHE A 887 -29.38 24.41 55.80
CA PHE A 887 -28.04 24.94 55.53
C PHE A 887 -28.00 26.44 55.86
N ILE A 888 -26.86 26.88 56.39
CA ILE A 888 -26.63 28.31 56.60
C ILE A 888 -26.46 29.01 55.25
N PHE A 889 -27.24 30.05 55.01
CA PHE A 889 -27.23 30.86 53.80
C PHE A 889 -26.57 32.23 54.07
N ALA A 890 -25.38 32.19 54.67
CA ALA A 890 -24.54 33.36 54.91
C ALA A 890 -23.08 32.94 55.07
N HIS A 891 -22.14 33.80 54.70
CA HIS A 891 -20.72 33.60 54.92
C HIS A 891 -20.35 33.93 56.37
N GLN A 892 -19.75 32.97 57.09
CA GLN A 892 -19.65 33.02 58.56
C GLN A 892 -18.48 33.86 59.10
N PHE A 893 -17.46 34.14 58.29
CA PHE A 893 -16.23 34.74 58.79
C PHE A 893 -15.53 35.71 57.82
N THR A 894 -16.24 36.29 56.84
CA THR A 894 -15.63 37.23 55.87
C THR A 894 -15.04 38.45 56.56
N ASN A 895 -15.77 39.01 57.53
CA ASN A 895 -15.28 40.10 58.38
C ASN A 895 -13.91 39.79 59.02
N ARG A 896 -13.70 38.54 59.48
CA ARG A 896 -12.41 38.10 60.05
C ARG A 896 -11.34 38.02 58.97
N LEU A 897 -11.66 37.50 57.78
CA LEU A 897 -10.72 37.45 56.65
C LEU A 897 -10.23 38.84 56.25
N VAL A 898 -11.16 39.80 56.10
CA VAL A 898 -10.85 41.18 55.74
C VAL A 898 -10.03 41.89 56.83
N ALA A 899 -10.40 41.70 58.11
CA ALA A 899 -9.70 42.30 59.24
C ALA A 899 -8.26 41.76 59.40
N ASP A 900 -8.09 40.43 59.32
CA ASP A 900 -6.76 39.80 59.45
C ASP A 900 -5.86 40.10 58.23
N LEU A 901 -6.42 40.17 57.03
CA LEU A 901 -5.68 40.59 55.83
C LEU A 901 -5.19 42.04 55.95
N SER A 902 -6.04 42.94 56.43
CA SER A 902 -5.71 44.36 56.58
C SER A 902 -4.67 44.63 57.65
N THR A 903 -4.61 43.81 58.70
CA THR A 903 -3.71 44.00 59.86
C THR A 903 -2.41 43.22 59.76
N ARG A 904 -2.43 42.01 59.18
CA ARG A 904 -1.30 41.06 59.15
C ARG A 904 -0.90 40.63 57.73
N GLY A 905 -1.52 41.19 56.69
CA GLY A 905 -1.25 40.85 55.29
C GLY A 905 -1.69 39.43 54.92
N LEU A 906 -1.14 38.90 53.82
CA LEU A 906 -1.45 37.55 53.32
C LEU A 906 -1.29 36.45 54.39
N PRO A 907 -0.24 36.42 55.24
CA PRO A 907 -0.14 35.43 56.32
C PRO A 907 -1.36 35.45 57.25
N GLY A 908 -1.85 36.64 57.60
CA GLY A 908 -3.04 36.80 58.44
C GLY A 908 -4.28 36.15 57.86
N LEU A 909 -4.50 36.32 56.55
CA LEU A 909 -5.62 35.71 55.84
C LEU A 909 -5.57 34.17 55.90
N PHE A 910 -4.43 33.58 55.53
CA PHE A 910 -4.27 32.14 55.51
C PHE A 910 -4.26 31.52 56.91
N ASP A 911 -3.82 32.26 57.94
CA ASP A 911 -3.96 31.86 59.35
C ASP A 911 -5.42 31.70 59.77
N VAL A 912 -6.37 32.47 59.21
CA VAL A 912 -7.80 32.27 59.49
C VAL A 912 -8.22 30.89 58.99
N PHE A 913 -7.88 30.54 57.75
CA PHE A 913 -8.20 29.24 57.18
C PHE A 913 -7.49 28.09 57.88
N HIS A 914 -6.22 28.27 58.28
CA HIS A 914 -5.48 27.28 59.03
C HIS A 914 -6.09 27.02 60.42
N ARG A 915 -6.56 28.07 61.12
CA ARG A 915 -7.25 27.90 62.40
C ARG A 915 -8.55 27.09 62.28
N LEU A 916 -9.24 27.13 61.13
CA LEU A 916 -10.43 26.32 60.89
C LEU A 916 -10.16 24.80 60.94
N GLN A 917 -8.91 24.34 60.82
CA GLN A 917 -8.56 22.92 61.02
C GLN A 917 -8.93 22.42 62.42
N LYS A 918 -8.88 23.31 63.42
CA LYS A 918 -9.14 22.99 64.84
C LYS A 918 -10.62 23.12 65.22
N GLU A 919 -11.45 23.61 64.32
CA GLU A 919 -12.89 23.78 64.55
C GLU A 919 -13.65 22.46 64.35
N SER A 920 -14.93 22.46 64.74
CA SER A 920 -15.80 21.29 64.59
C SER A 920 -16.01 20.87 63.13
N GLU A 921 -16.33 19.59 62.91
CA GLU A 921 -16.67 19.04 61.58
C GLU A 921 -17.84 19.79 60.91
N GLU A 922 -18.80 20.27 61.72
CA GLU A 922 -19.93 21.05 61.22
C GLU A 922 -19.49 22.41 60.68
N GLU A 923 -18.61 23.11 61.39
CA GLU A 923 -18.07 24.41 60.95
C GLU A 923 -17.22 24.26 59.69
N LYS A 924 -16.33 23.26 59.63
CA LYS A 924 -15.56 22.94 58.43
C LYS A 924 -16.48 22.55 57.27
N GLY A 925 -17.51 21.75 57.55
CA GLY A 925 -18.52 21.35 56.57
C GLY A 925 -19.32 22.52 56.01
N ASN A 926 -19.66 23.51 56.83
CA ASN A 926 -20.32 24.73 56.39
C ASN A 926 -19.36 25.65 55.60
N ALA A 927 -18.09 25.72 55.99
CA ALA A 927 -17.08 26.55 55.33
C ALA A 927 -16.66 26.01 53.96
N PHE A 928 -16.39 24.71 53.85
CA PHE A 928 -15.79 24.08 52.66
C PHE A 928 -16.72 23.17 51.88
N GLY A 929 -17.96 22.99 52.35
CA GLY A 929 -18.97 22.27 51.60
C GLY A 929 -18.97 20.77 51.87
N SER A 930 -19.43 20.34 53.05
CA SER A 930 -19.43 18.92 53.38
C SER A 930 -20.26 18.10 52.39
N ASP A 931 -19.63 17.06 51.89
CA ASP A 931 -20.15 16.11 50.91
C ASP A 931 -19.84 14.69 51.38
N SER A 932 -20.79 13.77 51.24
CA SER A 932 -20.61 12.40 51.69
C SER A 932 -19.58 11.61 50.87
N LYS A 933 -19.19 12.10 49.69
CA LYS A 933 -18.30 11.41 48.75
C LYS A 933 -16.89 11.99 48.77
N ALA A 934 -16.78 13.31 48.55
CA ALA A 934 -15.50 14.00 48.49
C ALA A 934 -14.99 14.49 49.85
N LYS A 935 -15.75 14.25 50.94
CA LYS A 935 -15.65 14.90 52.25
C LYS A 935 -15.98 16.39 52.19
N TYR A 936 -15.34 17.14 51.29
CA TYR A 936 -15.59 18.55 51.00
C TYR A 936 -15.68 18.80 49.49
N HIS A 937 -16.59 19.68 49.08
CA HIS A 937 -16.85 20.02 47.68
C HIS A 937 -17.29 21.47 47.55
N GLU A 938 -16.60 22.23 46.69
CA GLU A 938 -16.72 23.70 46.58
C GLU A 938 -18.14 24.20 46.29
N LEU A 939 -18.99 23.41 45.63
CA LEU A 939 -20.38 23.79 45.29
C LEU A 939 -21.47 23.23 46.22
N LYS A 940 -21.16 22.45 47.27
CA LYS A 940 -22.20 21.78 48.09
C LYS A 940 -22.81 22.62 49.20
N ARG A 941 -22.26 23.79 49.49
CA ARG A 941 -22.85 24.78 50.41
C ARG A 941 -22.99 26.13 49.72
N PRO A 942 -23.92 26.98 50.17
CA PRO A 942 -24.21 28.23 49.48
C PRO A 942 -23.00 29.17 49.31
N TYR A 943 -22.05 29.16 50.26
CA TYR A 943 -20.90 30.06 50.27
C TYR A 943 -19.54 29.34 50.22
N SER A 944 -19.50 28.01 50.12
CA SER A 944 -18.25 27.26 50.13
C SER A 944 -17.31 27.61 48.97
N LEU A 945 -17.87 27.91 47.79
CA LEU A 945 -17.10 28.28 46.60
C LEU A 945 -16.15 29.45 46.88
N TYR A 946 -16.61 30.48 47.59
CA TYR A 946 -15.79 31.67 47.87
C TYR A 946 -14.61 31.36 48.79
N ASN A 947 -14.76 30.41 49.72
CA ASN A 947 -13.68 29.94 50.59
C ASN A 947 -12.64 29.12 49.81
N TRP A 948 -13.09 28.23 48.92
CA TRP A 948 -12.20 27.51 48.00
C TRP A 948 -11.47 28.47 47.05
N GLU A 949 -12.18 29.50 46.55
CA GLU A 949 -11.58 30.55 45.73
C GLU A 949 -10.51 31.33 46.49
N ALA A 950 -10.80 31.79 47.70
CA ALA A 950 -9.86 32.59 48.50
C ALA A 950 -8.66 31.78 49.02
N ALA A 951 -8.90 30.57 49.52
CA ALA A 951 -7.90 29.79 50.25
C ALA A 951 -7.07 28.84 49.36
N PHE A 952 -7.57 28.47 48.17
CA PHE A 952 -6.91 27.49 47.30
C PHE A 952 -6.74 27.98 45.86
N HIS A 953 -7.82 28.38 45.17
CA HIS A 953 -7.71 28.73 43.75
C HIS A 953 -6.95 30.05 43.53
N ALA A 954 -7.14 31.05 44.40
CA ALA A 954 -6.40 32.32 44.35
C ALA A 954 -4.89 32.11 44.53
N PRO A 955 -4.37 31.46 45.60
CA PRO A 955 -2.93 31.28 45.76
C PRO A 955 -2.32 30.47 44.62
N MET A 956 -3.02 29.46 44.10
CA MET A 956 -2.51 28.67 42.98
C MET A 956 -2.55 29.41 41.63
N LEU A 957 -3.56 30.25 41.38
CA LEU A 957 -3.59 31.15 40.22
C LEU A 957 -2.44 32.17 40.29
N ILE A 958 -2.21 32.77 41.47
CA ILE A 958 -1.10 33.69 41.69
C ILE A 958 0.24 32.97 41.51
N ALA A 959 0.42 31.78 42.07
CA ALA A 959 1.66 31.00 41.92
C ALA A 959 1.96 30.68 40.44
N ASP A 960 0.95 30.28 39.65
CA ASP A 960 1.12 30.04 38.21
C ASP A 960 1.50 31.32 37.45
N ARG A 961 0.89 32.45 37.81
CA ARG A 961 1.23 33.77 37.25
C ARG A 961 2.66 34.20 37.60
N LEU A 962 3.07 34.04 38.86
CA LEU A 962 4.41 34.36 39.35
C LEU A 962 5.48 33.47 38.71
N LEU A 963 5.18 32.19 38.52
CA LEU A 963 6.03 31.27 37.77
C LEU A 963 6.24 31.77 36.33
N LYS A 964 5.15 32.16 35.64
CA LYS A 964 5.19 32.71 34.28
C LYS A 964 5.95 34.04 34.20
N SER A 965 5.86 34.90 35.22
CA SER A 965 6.62 36.15 35.31
C SER A 965 8.06 35.98 35.84
N ARG A 966 8.51 34.74 36.07
CA ARG A 966 9.84 34.39 36.60
C ARG A 966 10.12 34.89 38.03
N GLN A 967 9.07 35.20 38.81
CA GLN A 967 9.18 35.52 40.24
C GLN A 967 9.07 34.24 41.08
N LEU A 968 10.13 33.42 41.04
CA LEU A 968 10.11 32.02 41.50
C LEU A 968 10.03 31.87 43.03
N GLU A 969 10.70 32.74 43.78
CA GLU A 969 10.65 32.72 45.25
C GLU A 969 9.25 33.06 45.77
N GLU A 970 8.63 34.10 45.22
CA GLU A 970 7.26 34.48 45.57
C GLU A 970 6.25 33.41 45.14
N ALA A 971 6.48 32.74 44.00
CA ALA A 971 5.65 31.60 43.58
C ALA A 971 5.70 30.44 44.61
N LEU A 972 6.88 30.12 45.16
CA LEU A 972 7.02 29.13 46.22
C LEU A 972 6.30 29.55 47.51
N LYS A 973 6.45 30.82 47.93
CA LYS A 973 5.74 31.37 49.10
C LYS A 973 4.23 31.23 48.96
N MET A 974 3.69 31.50 47.76
CA MET A 974 2.27 31.32 47.50
C MET A 974 1.83 29.86 47.56
N CYS A 975 2.65 28.91 47.09
CA CYS A 975 2.37 27.49 47.26
C CYS A 975 2.40 27.04 48.72
N HIS A 976 3.26 27.64 49.58
CA HIS A 976 3.35 27.27 51.00
C HIS A 976 2.05 27.52 51.78
N TYR A 977 1.21 28.45 51.35
CA TYR A 977 -0.13 28.63 51.92
C TYR A 977 -1.09 27.46 51.68
N VAL A 978 -0.75 26.54 50.76
CA VAL A 978 -1.53 25.33 50.46
C VAL A 978 -0.76 24.06 50.86
N LEU A 979 0.52 23.98 50.49
CA LEU A 979 1.42 22.84 50.73
C LEU A 979 2.78 23.34 51.25
N THR A 980 3.10 22.98 52.48
CA THR A 980 4.43 23.22 53.07
C THR A 980 5.14 21.88 53.29
N PRO A 981 5.99 21.42 52.34
CA PRO A 981 6.64 20.10 52.43
C PRO A 981 7.70 20.02 53.54
N LEU A 982 8.10 21.16 54.11
CA LEU A 982 9.07 21.28 55.20
C LEU A 982 8.41 21.42 56.58
N ALA A 983 7.10 21.25 56.69
CA ALA A 983 6.38 21.39 57.95
C ALA A 983 6.86 20.36 59.00
N GLU A 984 7.12 20.83 60.22
CA GLU A 984 7.55 20.02 61.34
C GLU A 984 6.42 19.09 61.84
N GLY A 985 6.77 17.91 62.34
CA GLY A 985 5.83 16.93 62.90
C GLY A 985 5.98 15.53 62.33
N THR A 986 5.21 14.58 62.85
CA THR A 986 5.29 13.15 62.50
C THR A 986 4.11 12.63 61.65
N GLY A 987 3.01 13.38 61.58
CA GLY A 987 1.82 12.97 60.82
C GLY A 987 1.98 13.15 59.30
N ASN A 988 1.43 12.22 58.51
CA ASN A 988 1.51 12.25 57.04
C ASN A 988 0.72 13.42 56.39
N LYS A 989 -0.24 13.99 57.11
CA LYS A 989 -1.14 15.05 56.63
C LYS A 989 -0.67 16.47 56.99
N ARG A 990 0.37 16.60 57.82
CA ARG A 990 0.88 17.88 58.37
C ARG A 990 1.31 18.91 57.33
N PHE A 991 1.60 18.46 56.10
CA PHE A 991 2.11 19.31 55.04
C PHE A 991 1.00 20.15 54.37
N TRP A 992 -0.26 19.76 54.54
CA TRP A 992 -1.41 20.44 53.94
C TRP A 992 -1.91 21.54 54.86
N MET A 993 -1.78 22.79 54.40
CA MET A 993 -2.25 23.97 55.14
C MET A 993 -3.71 24.30 54.85
N PHE A 994 -4.24 23.79 53.73
CA PHE A 994 -5.64 23.93 53.35
C PHE A 994 -6.48 22.81 53.97
N PRO A 995 -7.46 23.10 54.86
CA PRO A 995 -8.16 22.08 55.64
C PRO A 995 -8.80 20.94 54.81
N PRO A 996 -9.44 21.23 53.65
CA PRO A 996 -9.98 20.15 52.81
C PRO A 996 -8.95 19.12 52.33
N PHE A 997 -7.68 19.49 52.15
CA PHE A 997 -6.64 18.56 51.69
C PHE A 997 -6.00 17.76 52.83
N GLU A 998 -6.08 18.26 54.06
CA GLU A 998 -5.65 17.51 55.23
C GLU A 998 -6.55 16.30 55.46
N GLU A 999 -7.86 16.46 55.29
CA GLU A 999 -8.85 15.42 55.58
C GLU A 999 -9.23 14.55 54.38
N ALA A 1000 -8.94 14.99 53.16
CA ALA A 1000 -9.27 14.25 51.94
C ALA A 1000 -8.64 12.84 51.93
N GLU A 1001 -9.40 11.87 51.43
CA GLU A 1001 -8.89 10.54 51.11
C GLU A 1001 -8.07 10.61 49.81
N SER A 1002 -6.79 10.24 49.91
CA SER A 1002 -5.84 10.29 48.80
C SER A 1002 -5.34 8.92 48.36
N GLU A 1003 -5.61 7.87 49.14
CA GLU A 1003 -5.17 6.50 48.87
C GLU A 1003 -6.25 5.70 48.14
N ASN A 1004 -5.83 4.85 47.17
CA ASN A 1004 -6.68 3.89 46.45
C ASN A 1004 -7.98 4.43 45.83
N VAL A 1005 -8.10 5.75 45.62
CA VAL A 1005 -9.35 6.39 45.18
C VAL A 1005 -9.88 5.81 43.86
N LEU A 1006 -9.02 5.59 42.87
CA LEU A 1006 -9.43 4.99 41.60
C LEU A 1006 -9.88 3.53 41.76
N ALA A 1007 -9.23 2.76 42.64
CA ALA A 1007 -9.62 1.38 42.92
C ALA A 1007 -11.02 1.31 43.58
N HIS A 1008 -11.33 2.24 44.48
CA HIS A 1008 -12.67 2.37 45.06
C HIS A 1008 -13.72 2.78 44.01
N VAL A 1009 -13.40 3.77 43.17
CA VAL A 1009 -14.29 4.20 42.08
C VAL A 1009 -14.60 3.02 41.16
N PHE A 1010 -13.59 2.33 40.63
CA PHE A 1010 -13.80 1.21 39.71
C PHE A 1010 -14.41 -0.03 40.38
N GLY A 1011 -14.10 -0.29 41.65
CA GLY A 1011 -14.67 -1.40 42.41
C GLY A 1011 -16.16 -1.23 42.73
N SER A 1012 -16.67 0.00 42.72
CA SER A 1012 -18.10 0.30 42.94
C SER A 1012 -18.95 0.28 41.67
N LEU A 1013 -18.32 0.22 40.49
CA LEU A 1013 -19.05 0.19 39.23
C LEU A 1013 -19.72 -1.16 38.98
N MET A 1014 -20.97 -1.11 38.57
CA MET A 1014 -21.78 -2.28 38.25
C MET A 1014 -21.99 -2.40 36.74
N PRO A 1015 -21.92 -3.61 36.16
CA PRO A 1015 -22.20 -3.81 34.75
C PRO A 1015 -23.60 -3.33 34.36
N ASN A 1016 -23.69 -2.63 33.22
CA ASN A 1016 -24.92 -2.13 32.60
C ASN A 1016 -25.79 -1.25 33.52
N ARG A 1017 -25.17 -0.58 34.51
CA ARG A 1017 -25.85 0.40 35.38
C ARG A 1017 -25.18 1.78 35.26
N PRO A 1018 -25.96 2.88 35.32
CA PRO A 1018 -25.39 4.22 35.37
C PRO A 1018 -24.63 4.43 36.68
N ASP A 1019 -23.55 5.21 36.62
CA ASP A 1019 -22.84 5.65 37.82
C ASP A 1019 -23.55 6.85 38.45
N THR A 1020 -24.32 6.60 39.50
CA THR A 1020 -24.97 7.65 40.29
C THR A 1020 -24.07 8.22 41.39
N GLU A 1021 -22.93 7.58 41.65
CA GLU A 1021 -22.17 7.80 42.88
C GLU A 1021 -20.79 8.43 42.66
N ASN A 1022 -20.07 8.11 41.59
CA ASN A 1022 -18.63 8.42 41.46
C ASN A 1022 -18.28 9.54 40.46
N GLY A 1023 -19.25 10.36 40.04
CA GLY A 1023 -19.01 11.53 39.19
C GLY A 1023 -18.69 11.21 37.73
N ILE A 1024 -18.78 9.95 37.29
CA ILE A 1024 -18.55 9.56 35.88
C ILE A 1024 -19.60 10.21 34.99
N ASN A 1025 -20.87 10.27 35.43
CA ASN A 1025 -21.91 10.95 34.67
C ASN A 1025 -21.67 12.46 34.56
N ALA A 1026 -21.24 13.12 35.66
CA ALA A 1026 -20.89 14.54 35.62
C ALA A 1026 -19.74 14.84 34.64
N TRP A 1027 -18.72 13.97 34.58
CA TRP A 1027 -17.66 14.05 33.58
C TRP A 1027 -18.14 13.75 32.15
N ARG A 1028 -19.08 12.80 31.98
CA ARG A 1028 -19.66 12.48 30.66
C ARG A 1028 -20.46 13.64 30.09
N ASP A 1029 -21.19 14.36 30.94
CA ASP A 1029 -22.02 15.51 30.56
C ASP A 1029 -21.18 16.78 30.34
N LYS A 1030 -20.03 16.89 31.03
CA LYS A 1030 -19.04 17.97 30.87
C LYS A 1030 -17.67 17.40 30.46
N PRO A 1031 -17.52 16.86 29.24
CA PRO A 1031 -16.28 16.24 28.80
C PRO A 1031 -15.15 17.29 28.73
N PHE A 1032 -13.90 16.83 28.88
CA PHE A 1032 -12.70 17.67 28.85
C PHE A 1032 -12.57 18.73 29.96
N GLN A 1033 -13.44 18.73 30.97
CA GLN A 1033 -13.36 19.65 32.11
C GLN A 1033 -12.73 18.98 33.33
N PRO A 1034 -11.40 19.12 33.55
CA PRO A 1034 -10.70 18.43 34.65
C PRO A 1034 -11.15 18.90 36.03
N HIS A 1035 -11.52 20.17 36.16
CA HIS A 1035 -12.02 20.74 37.43
C HIS A 1035 -13.30 20.06 37.92
N VAL A 1036 -14.19 19.63 37.00
CA VAL A 1036 -15.41 18.86 37.32
C VAL A 1036 -15.07 17.54 38.04
N VAL A 1037 -13.98 16.90 37.62
CA VAL A 1037 -13.51 15.65 38.23
C VAL A 1037 -12.75 15.94 39.53
N ALA A 1038 -11.89 16.96 39.53
CA ALA A 1038 -11.05 17.30 40.67
C ALA A 1038 -11.85 17.78 41.90
N ARG A 1039 -12.98 18.46 41.71
CA ARG A 1039 -13.87 18.85 42.83
C ARG A 1039 -14.58 17.67 43.50
N SER A 1040 -14.84 16.60 42.74
CA SER A 1040 -15.39 15.35 43.28
C SER A 1040 -14.29 14.42 43.84
N ARG A 1041 -13.02 14.72 43.54
CA ARG A 1041 -11.85 13.95 43.99
C ARG A 1041 -10.71 14.92 44.34
N PRO A 1042 -10.70 15.49 45.56
CA PRO A 1042 -9.71 16.50 45.97
C PRO A 1042 -8.25 16.04 45.85
N SER A 1043 -7.99 14.72 45.88
CA SER A 1043 -6.64 14.17 45.64
C SER A 1043 -6.04 14.56 44.29
N ALA A 1044 -6.85 14.86 43.28
CA ALA A 1044 -6.39 15.43 42.02
C ALA A 1044 -5.80 16.84 42.19
N TYR A 1045 -6.49 17.71 42.94
CA TYR A 1045 -5.98 19.03 43.27
C TYR A 1045 -4.70 18.95 44.10
N MET A 1046 -4.65 18.04 45.09
CA MET A 1046 -3.45 17.79 45.90
C MET A 1046 -2.24 17.41 45.03
N LYS A 1047 -2.40 16.42 44.14
CA LYS A 1047 -1.32 16.03 43.21
C LYS A 1047 -0.90 17.18 42.31
N TRP A 1048 -1.85 17.95 41.79
CA TRP A 1048 -1.56 19.11 40.96
C TRP A 1048 -0.76 20.18 41.69
N VAL A 1049 -1.08 20.47 42.96
CA VAL A 1049 -0.28 21.38 43.80
C VAL A 1049 1.15 20.88 43.95
N ALA A 1050 1.33 19.59 44.26
CA ALA A 1050 2.67 19.00 44.40
C ALA A 1050 3.45 19.06 43.08
N MET A 1051 2.81 18.75 41.95
CA MET A 1051 3.40 18.86 40.62
C MET A 1051 3.80 20.29 40.28
N LYS A 1052 2.93 21.27 40.57
CA LYS A 1052 3.23 22.70 40.37
C LYS A 1052 4.38 23.17 41.26
N TYR A 1053 4.44 22.71 42.50
CA TYR A 1053 5.56 23.02 43.39
C TYR A 1053 6.90 22.49 42.85
N ILE A 1054 6.92 21.25 42.34
CA ILE A 1054 8.07 20.65 41.68
C ILE A 1054 8.44 21.42 40.41
N GLU A 1055 7.46 21.81 39.59
CA GLU A 1055 7.67 22.62 38.38
C GLU A 1055 8.36 23.95 38.72
N ILE A 1056 7.91 24.63 39.79
CA ILE A 1056 8.53 25.87 40.27
C ILE A 1056 9.96 25.63 40.76
N LEU A 1057 10.22 24.57 41.53
CA LEU A 1057 11.58 24.22 41.98
C LEU A 1057 12.53 23.92 40.81
N ILE A 1058 12.07 23.18 39.80
CA ILE A 1058 12.86 22.90 38.60
C ILE A 1058 13.13 24.20 37.85
N ALA A 1059 12.12 25.06 37.66
CA ALA A 1059 12.30 26.36 37.02
C ALA A 1059 13.28 27.26 37.80
N TYR A 1060 13.29 27.17 39.13
CA TYR A 1060 14.23 27.90 39.99
C TYR A 1060 15.65 27.34 39.87
N GLY A 1061 15.79 26.02 39.85
CA GLY A 1061 17.06 25.36 39.53
C GLY A 1061 17.61 25.78 38.16
N ASP A 1062 16.76 25.76 37.13
CA ASP A 1062 17.11 26.18 35.77
C ASP A 1062 17.57 27.64 35.71
N PHE A 1063 16.92 28.52 36.48
CA PHE A 1063 17.28 29.92 36.57
C PHE A 1063 18.72 30.09 37.11
N TYR A 1064 19.07 29.41 38.20
CA TYR A 1064 20.44 29.43 38.72
C TYR A 1064 21.43 28.75 37.78
N PHE A 1065 21.05 27.61 37.20
CA PHE A 1065 21.91 26.84 36.31
C PHE A 1065 22.35 27.65 35.07
N ARG A 1066 21.45 28.47 34.52
CA ARG A 1066 21.72 29.34 33.36
C ARG A 1066 22.72 30.46 33.64
N GLN A 1067 22.90 30.89 34.89
CA GLN A 1067 23.88 31.92 35.25
C GLN A 1067 25.32 31.38 35.20
N ASN A 1068 25.49 30.07 35.38
CA ASN A 1068 26.73 29.34 35.16
C ASN A 1068 27.96 29.90 35.92
N THR A 1069 27.77 30.25 37.19
CA THR A 1069 28.88 30.65 38.10
C THR A 1069 29.16 29.55 39.13
N LEU A 1070 30.33 29.62 39.77
CA LEU A 1070 30.74 28.65 40.80
C LEU A 1070 29.79 28.66 42.02
N GLU A 1071 29.18 29.80 42.31
CA GLU A 1071 28.24 30.00 43.43
C GLU A 1071 26.80 29.58 43.08
N THR A 1072 26.39 29.73 41.81
CA THR A 1072 25.00 29.49 41.38
C THR A 1072 24.73 28.03 41.03
N ILE A 1073 25.71 27.29 40.55
CA ILE A 1073 25.54 25.85 40.23
C ILE A 1073 25.16 25.02 41.48
N PRO A 1074 25.81 25.17 42.65
CA PRO A 1074 25.38 24.47 43.87
C PRO A 1074 23.93 24.81 44.28
N LEU A 1075 23.50 26.06 44.12
CA LEU A 1075 22.11 26.47 44.39
C LEU A 1075 21.11 25.79 43.44
N ALA A 1076 21.46 25.65 42.15
CA ALA A 1076 20.66 24.91 41.18
C ALA A 1076 20.52 23.43 41.58
N ILE A 1077 21.63 22.78 41.96
CA ILE A 1077 21.63 21.39 42.42
C ILE A 1077 20.71 21.22 43.63
N GLN A 1078 20.76 22.14 44.60
CA GLN A 1078 19.91 22.08 45.78
C GLN A 1078 18.41 22.12 45.42
N CYS A 1079 18.02 22.95 44.45
CA CYS A 1079 16.64 23.00 43.95
C CYS A 1079 16.21 21.66 43.34
N TYR A 1080 17.06 21.03 42.51
CA TYR A 1080 16.77 19.73 41.91
C TYR A 1080 16.74 18.59 42.94
N VAL A 1081 17.60 18.63 43.96
CA VAL A 1081 17.59 17.66 45.07
C VAL A 1081 16.29 17.77 45.86
N GLN A 1082 15.84 18.99 46.16
CA GLN A 1082 14.54 19.22 46.82
C GLN A 1082 13.38 18.68 45.96
N ALA A 1083 13.38 18.97 44.65
CA ALA A 1083 12.37 18.44 43.73
C ALA A 1083 12.37 16.90 43.69
N SER A 1084 13.57 16.28 43.66
CA SER A 1084 13.75 14.82 43.68
C SER A 1084 13.24 14.18 44.97
N HIS A 1085 13.49 14.81 46.13
CA HIS A 1085 12.97 14.31 47.41
C HIS A 1085 11.43 14.31 47.47
N ILE A 1086 10.78 15.29 46.82
CA ILE A 1086 9.31 15.33 46.73
C ILE A 1086 8.79 14.32 45.70
N TYR A 1087 9.51 14.11 44.59
CA TYR A 1087 9.13 13.13 43.56
C TYR A 1087 9.29 11.67 44.00
N ALA A 1088 10.18 11.43 44.98
CA ALA A 1088 10.59 10.11 45.48
C ALA A 1088 11.33 9.26 44.40
N PRO A 1089 11.90 8.09 44.77
CA PRO A 1089 12.58 7.22 43.81
C PRO A 1089 11.64 6.83 42.66
N ARG A 1090 12.19 6.74 41.44
CA ARG A 1090 11.46 6.30 40.25
C ARG A 1090 10.74 4.98 40.56
N SER A 1091 9.42 4.95 40.33
CA SER A 1091 8.60 3.75 40.53
C SER A 1091 9.18 2.57 39.77
N GLN A 1092 9.18 1.40 40.41
CA GLN A 1092 9.59 0.16 39.74
C GLN A 1092 8.67 -0.09 38.54
N LYS A 1093 9.23 -0.52 37.39
CA LYS A 1093 8.40 -0.95 36.27
C LYS A 1093 7.51 -2.08 36.77
N ILE A 1094 6.20 -1.87 36.78
CA ILE A 1094 5.23 -2.90 37.15
C ILE A 1094 5.36 -4.00 36.10
N PRO A 1095 5.75 -5.24 36.47
CA PRO A 1095 5.73 -6.35 35.53
C PRO A 1095 4.29 -6.61 35.08
N PRO A 1096 4.07 -7.05 33.83
CA PRO A 1096 2.72 -7.30 33.32
C PRO A 1096 1.95 -8.22 34.28
N ARG A 1097 0.77 -7.78 34.73
CA ARG A 1097 -0.03 -8.42 35.81
C ARG A 1097 -0.68 -9.79 35.44
N GLY A 1098 -0.15 -10.47 34.42
CA GLY A 1098 -0.59 -11.79 33.99
C GLY A 1098 -0.70 -11.91 32.47
N LYS A 1099 -1.26 -13.03 31.99
CA LYS A 1099 -1.64 -13.19 30.58
C LYS A 1099 -3.09 -12.75 30.42
N ILE A 1100 -3.33 -11.64 29.73
CA ILE A 1100 -4.67 -11.23 29.33
C ILE A 1100 -5.21 -12.30 28.37
N LEU A 1101 -6.26 -13.00 28.78
CA LEU A 1101 -6.95 -13.95 27.91
C LEU A 1101 -7.70 -13.16 26.82
N PRO A 1102 -7.63 -13.59 25.55
CA PRO A 1102 -8.40 -12.95 24.49
C PRO A 1102 -9.90 -13.05 24.80
N GLN A 1103 -10.55 -11.90 24.92
CA GLN A 1103 -12.00 -11.82 25.14
C GLN A 1103 -12.71 -11.49 23.83
N THR A 1104 -13.88 -12.10 23.63
CA THR A 1104 -14.77 -11.77 22.52
C THR A 1104 -15.71 -10.65 22.96
N TYR A 1105 -16.25 -9.89 22.01
CA TYR A 1105 -17.28 -8.89 22.31
C TYR A 1105 -18.46 -9.48 23.10
N ARG A 1106 -18.91 -10.70 22.75
CA ARG A 1106 -19.97 -11.40 23.50
C ARG A 1106 -19.59 -11.66 24.96
N SER A 1107 -18.33 -11.99 25.24
CA SER A 1107 -17.86 -12.18 26.63
C SER A 1107 -17.74 -10.88 27.44
N LEU A 1108 -17.86 -9.73 26.77
CA LEU A 1108 -17.77 -8.40 27.36
C LEU A 1108 -19.14 -7.75 27.60
N LEU A 1109 -20.19 -8.20 26.93
CA LEU A 1109 -21.52 -7.57 26.92
C LEU A 1109 -22.10 -7.39 28.34
N ASP A 1110 -21.93 -8.41 29.19
CA ASP A 1110 -22.42 -8.40 30.57
C ASP A 1110 -21.42 -7.80 31.57
N LYS A 1111 -20.32 -7.23 31.08
CA LYS A 1111 -19.21 -6.67 31.89
C LYS A 1111 -18.97 -5.18 31.67
N TRP A 1112 -19.71 -4.54 30.78
CA TRP A 1112 -19.55 -3.11 30.51
C TRP A 1112 -20.15 -2.27 31.60
N ASP A 1113 -19.31 -1.51 32.30
CA ASP A 1113 -19.74 -0.57 33.31
C ASP A 1113 -20.08 0.82 32.73
N ALA A 1114 -20.45 1.77 33.60
CA ALA A 1114 -20.70 3.17 33.23
C ALA A 1114 -19.49 3.88 32.59
N PHE A 1115 -18.28 3.37 32.84
CA PHE A 1115 -17.03 3.83 32.23
C PHE A 1115 -16.79 3.12 30.87
N GLY A 1116 -17.53 2.09 30.52
CA GLY A 1116 -17.46 1.37 29.24
C GLY A 1116 -16.34 0.35 29.17
N ASN A 1117 -15.74 -0.01 30.30
CA ASN A 1117 -14.63 -0.96 30.38
C ASN A 1117 -15.07 -2.25 31.07
N ALA A 1118 -14.39 -3.35 30.77
CA ALA A 1118 -14.58 -4.64 31.44
C ALA A 1118 -13.35 -5.00 32.30
N MET A 1119 -12.82 -4.04 33.04
CA MET A 1119 -11.43 -3.97 33.58
C MET A 1119 -10.42 -3.45 32.57
N VAL A 1120 -10.29 -2.13 32.50
CA VAL A 1120 -9.04 -1.56 32.04
C VAL A 1120 -8.09 -1.59 33.22
N GLU A 1121 -7.14 -2.52 33.19
CA GLU A 1121 -5.86 -2.40 33.90
C GLU A 1121 -5.07 -1.26 33.24
N LEU A 1122 -5.51 0.00 33.46
CA LEU A 1122 -4.64 1.17 33.24
C LEU A 1122 -3.76 1.30 34.47
N GLU A 1123 -2.81 0.37 34.57
CA GLU A 1123 -1.50 0.52 35.21
C GLU A 1123 -0.57 -0.64 34.82
#